data_AF-A0A4R2HTQ2-F1
#
_entry.id   AF-A0A4R2HTQ2-F1
#
_cell.length_a   1.000
_cell.length_b   1.000
_cell.length_c   1.000
_cell.angle_alpha   90.00
_cell.angle_beta   90.00
_cell.angle_gamma   90.00
#
_symmetry.space_group_name_H-M   'P 1'
#
loop_
_entity.id
_entity.type
_entity.pdbx_description
1 polymer ?
#
loop_
_entity_poly.entity_id
_entity_poly.type
_entity_poly.pdbx_seq_one_letter_code
_entity_poly.pdbx_strand_id
1 'polypeptide(L)'
;MIRRLAALAALPALTVTFAFGNASTAAAEGELSPVMVVLDSSGSMTARDVGGSGTRMDAAKRAVVSMIDGLPAQAPVGMAIYGAGTGSSGAEKAAGCRDVRVVQPVKAIDKPALKAAVNATKASGYTPIGQSLRVAAAQLPKEGQRSIVLVSDGEDTCAPPQPCEVAKELSKQGVDLHVHAIGFRVDAKARAQLACIAQNTGGTYHDAADADSLLGVLGRVTDRALRHYEPTGVPITGTADPFTAPAMTPGQYLDTLSPVEERFYAAELKAGDTAYFAATAVFPRGNPREIEVLDIKITGPGGADCYTRERELHTRAKDDGGALTSVLSWNGTVAGSSKPKGCSVPGKYVFRVTRDAKDGTDRVPLELQLRIEPPVTGSLGEPAQTGLVSFAQQPAGAVRPVRGGGSFNEATSLTGSGRYGETIYNGEELFYRVKLDWGQGLAYRVTFGAVPDAQTTNIRTGLFSPVRSEMKFDTTAYTGTTNILPSSGKAIATPRTAYLNRNAGDALLRKASVDGWYYIVVKLGTPFGDHQPGGVPVTMDVAVAGDKVAGPEYGASTGETPATPTSTPSAGQSEPTPSGAGTTAGQGSGGDTKPVAAETSSPLPWIILGAALVLGIAVVIAALILRRRKSPMPPMYPNGPGQGWSNQP
;
A
#
# COMPACT_ATOMS: atom_id res chain seq x y z
N MET A 1 -14.49 -44.14 -69.97
CA MET A 1 -14.67 -44.63 -68.58
C MET A 1 -13.95 -43.63 -67.69
N ILE A 2 -14.50 -42.86 -66.76
CA ILE A 2 -15.82 -42.72 -66.11
C ILE A 2 -16.19 -41.22 -66.16
N ARG A 3 -17.46 -40.93 -66.44
CA ARG A 3 -18.05 -39.60 -66.70
C ARG A 3 -18.30 -38.80 -65.40
N ARG A 4 -18.24 -37.46 -65.49
CA ARG A 4 -19.24 -36.43 -65.04
C ARG A 4 -18.54 -35.06 -64.92
N LEU A 5 -18.55 -34.18 -65.93
CA LEU A 5 -19.56 -33.14 -66.22
C LEU A 5 -20.07 -32.40 -64.96
N ALA A 6 -19.49 -31.24 -64.67
CA ALA A 6 -20.04 -30.24 -63.76
C ALA A 6 -20.60 -29.08 -64.60
N ALA A 7 -21.92 -28.89 -64.51
CA ALA A 7 -22.67 -27.83 -65.17
C ALA A 7 -22.87 -26.64 -64.23
N LEU A 8 -22.88 -25.45 -64.83
CA LEU A 8 -23.25 -24.16 -64.28
C LEU A 8 -24.58 -24.18 -63.51
N ALA A 9 -24.65 -23.41 -62.42
CA ALA A 9 -25.85 -22.67 -62.02
C ALA A 9 -25.45 -21.38 -61.30
N ALA A 10 -25.88 -20.24 -61.87
CA ALA A 10 -25.77 -18.91 -61.30
C ALA A 10 -26.75 -18.71 -60.13
N LEU A 11 -26.36 -17.92 -59.12
CA LEU A 11 -27.27 -17.34 -58.13
C LEU A 11 -26.74 -15.96 -57.64
N PRO A 12 -27.63 -15.07 -57.18
CA PRO A 12 -27.52 -13.62 -57.30
C PRO A 12 -26.83 -12.94 -56.10
N ALA A 13 -26.37 -11.72 -56.35
CA ALA A 13 -25.77 -10.81 -55.36
C ALA A 13 -26.76 -10.46 -54.23
N LEU A 14 -26.40 -10.80 -53.00
CA LEU A 14 -27.03 -10.32 -51.77
C LEU A 14 -26.06 -9.36 -51.09
N THR A 15 -26.27 -8.05 -51.27
CA THR A 15 -25.51 -7.01 -50.57
C THR A 15 -25.97 -6.95 -49.11
N VAL A 16 -25.19 -7.53 -48.20
CA VAL A 16 -25.34 -7.33 -46.75
C VAL A 16 -24.53 -6.09 -46.36
N THR A 17 -25.21 -4.97 -46.11
CA THR A 17 -24.64 -3.82 -45.42
C THR A 17 -24.39 -4.17 -43.95
N PHE A 18 -23.15 -4.50 -43.61
CA PHE A 18 -22.70 -4.54 -42.21
C PHE A 18 -22.55 -3.10 -41.71
N ALA A 19 -23.53 -2.64 -40.93
CA ALA A 19 -23.35 -1.48 -40.08
C ALA A 19 -22.35 -1.87 -38.97
N PHE A 20 -21.10 -1.43 -39.11
CA PHE A 20 -20.15 -1.46 -38.00
C PHE A 20 -20.61 -0.43 -36.97
N GLY A 21 -21.46 -0.86 -36.04
CA GLY A 21 -21.69 -0.11 -34.81
C GLY A 21 -20.36 0.01 -34.08
N ASN A 22 -19.85 1.24 -33.99
CA ASN A 22 -18.79 1.58 -33.06
C ASN A 22 -19.31 1.33 -31.64
N ALA A 23 -19.13 0.12 -31.14
CA ALA A 23 -19.20 -0.15 -29.72
C ALA A 23 -18.05 0.63 -29.09
N SER A 24 -18.37 1.77 -28.50
CA SER A 24 -17.50 2.43 -27.55
C SER A 24 -17.12 1.41 -26.49
N THR A 25 -15.88 0.94 -26.52
CA THR A 25 -15.26 0.27 -25.38
C THR A 25 -15.20 1.29 -24.25
N ALA A 26 -16.27 1.33 -23.45
CA ALA A 26 -16.25 1.90 -22.13
C ALA A 26 -15.08 1.26 -21.37
N ALA A 27 -14.30 2.09 -20.69
CA ALA A 27 -13.22 1.67 -19.82
C ALA A 27 -13.68 0.49 -18.95
N ALA A 28 -12.87 -0.56 -18.86
CA ALA A 28 -13.09 -1.63 -17.90
C ALA A 28 -13.14 -1.03 -16.49
N GLU A 29 -14.35 -0.88 -15.94
CA GLU A 29 -14.58 -0.73 -14.52
C GLU A 29 -14.01 -2.00 -13.86
N GLY A 30 -13.06 -1.83 -12.93
CA GLY A 30 -12.38 -2.96 -12.30
C GLY A 30 -13.37 -3.98 -11.71
N GLU A 31 -13.13 -5.26 -11.97
CA GLU A 31 -13.99 -6.35 -11.52
C GLU A 31 -14.07 -6.35 -9.98
N LEU A 32 -15.28 -6.19 -9.43
CA LEU A 32 -15.48 -6.13 -7.98
C LEU A 32 -15.39 -7.52 -7.37
N SER A 33 -14.65 -7.67 -6.26
CA SER A 33 -14.52 -8.95 -5.56
C SER A 33 -15.79 -9.31 -4.80
N PRO A 34 -16.25 -10.58 -4.83
CA PRO A 34 -17.40 -11.02 -4.05
C PRO A 34 -17.19 -10.86 -2.53
N VAL A 35 -18.14 -10.20 -1.86
CA VAL A 35 -18.11 -9.98 -0.40
C VAL A 35 -19.33 -10.55 0.27
N MET A 36 -19.14 -11.24 1.40
CA MET A 36 -20.21 -11.71 2.26
C MET A 36 -20.17 -10.97 3.60
N VAL A 37 -21.19 -10.15 3.87
CA VAL A 37 -21.32 -9.46 5.17
C VAL A 37 -22.03 -10.39 6.15
N VAL A 38 -21.46 -10.57 7.34
CA VAL A 38 -22.05 -11.38 8.42
C VAL A 38 -22.37 -10.46 9.58
N LEU A 39 -23.66 -10.36 9.91
CA LEU A 39 -24.18 -9.47 10.94
C LEU A 39 -24.60 -10.26 12.18
N ASP A 40 -24.06 -9.87 13.33
CA ASP A 40 -24.52 -10.29 14.64
C ASP A 40 -25.90 -9.72 14.95
N SER A 41 -26.84 -10.60 15.27
CA SER A 41 -28.14 -10.27 15.80
C SER A 41 -28.38 -10.98 17.14
N SER A 42 -27.37 -11.56 17.79
CA SER A 42 -27.50 -12.29 19.05
C SER A 42 -28.15 -11.48 20.17
N GLY A 43 -28.59 -12.15 21.25
CA GLY A 43 -29.31 -11.50 22.36
C GLY A 43 -28.59 -10.30 22.99
N SER A 44 -27.25 -10.26 22.98
CA SER A 44 -26.45 -9.12 23.47
C SER A 44 -26.69 -7.83 22.69
N MET A 45 -27.08 -7.93 21.42
CA MET A 45 -27.38 -6.78 20.56
C MET A 45 -28.64 -6.01 21.01
N THR A 46 -29.42 -6.55 21.95
CA THR A 46 -30.54 -5.82 22.60
C THR A 46 -30.06 -4.79 23.62
N ALA A 47 -28.79 -4.85 24.06
CA ALA A 47 -28.22 -3.87 24.98
C ALA A 47 -28.24 -2.45 24.37
N ARG A 48 -28.33 -1.43 25.24
CA ARG A 48 -28.29 -0.02 24.84
C ARG A 48 -26.91 0.36 24.29
N ASP A 49 -26.91 1.17 23.24
CA ASP A 49 -25.69 1.82 22.77
C ASP A 49 -25.36 3.10 23.58
N VAL A 50 -24.18 3.70 23.37
CA VAL A 50 -23.73 4.91 24.05
C VAL A 50 -24.72 6.06 23.79
N GLY A 51 -24.99 6.89 24.80
CA GLY A 51 -25.91 8.04 24.68
C GLY A 51 -27.41 7.68 24.70
N GLY A 52 -27.77 6.39 24.76
CA GLY A 52 -29.14 5.94 25.01
C GLY A 52 -30.13 6.06 23.83
N SER A 53 -29.65 6.39 22.63
CA SER A 53 -30.45 6.65 21.41
C SER A 53 -31.03 5.40 20.73
N GLY A 54 -30.74 4.21 21.25
CA GLY A 54 -31.25 2.93 20.75
C GLY A 54 -30.49 1.73 21.30
N THR A 55 -30.81 0.55 20.76
CA THR A 55 -30.05 -0.68 20.99
C THR A 55 -28.81 -0.77 20.09
N ARG A 56 -27.87 -1.65 20.43
CA ARG A 56 -26.75 -2.02 19.56
C ARG A 56 -27.24 -2.53 18.20
N MET A 57 -28.35 -3.25 18.17
CA MET A 57 -28.99 -3.68 16.93
C MET A 57 -29.48 -2.50 16.08
N ASP A 58 -30.03 -1.45 16.70
CA ASP A 58 -30.45 -0.25 15.97
C ASP A 58 -29.26 0.48 15.34
N ALA A 59 -28.13 0.55 16.06
CA ALA A 59 -26.88 1.09 15.53
C ALA A 59 -26.36 0.27 14.34
N ALA A 60 -26.33 -1.06 14.47
CA ALA A 60 -25.87 -1.95 13.42
C ALA A 60 -26.77 -1.90 12.17
N LYS A 61 -28.10 -1.81 12.34
CA LYS A 61 -29.03 -1.59 11.21
C LYS A 61 -28.73 -0.28 10.48
N ARG A 62 -28.53 0.83 11.20
CA ARG A 62 -28.17 2.12 10.57
C ARG A 62 -26.85 2.00 9.79
N ALA A 63 -25.84 1.37 10.38
CA ALA A 63 -24.55 1.15 9.74
C ALA A 63 -24.67 0.32 8.45
N VAL A 64 -25.40 -0.80 8.51
CA VAL A 64 -25.62 -1.67 7.36
C VAL A 64 -26.43 -0.96 6.27
N VAL A 65 -27.48 -0.21 6.62
CA VAL A 65 -28.27 0.57 5.64
C VAL A 65 -27.42 1.61 4.94
N SER A 66 -26.61 2.36 5.68
CA SER A 66 -25.69 3.36 5.11
C SER A 66 -24.62 2.72 4.22
N MET A 67 -24.05 1.59 4.65
CA MET A 67 -23.15 0.78 3.82
C MET A 67 -23.84 0.42 2.50
N ILE A 68 -25.03 -0.15 2.54
CA ILE A 68 -25.81 -0.55 1.34
C ILE A 68 -26.02 0.65 0.41
N ASP A 69 -26.35 1.82 0.95
CA ASP A 69 -26.57 3.03 0.16
C ASP A 69 -25.29 3.46 -0.56
N GLY A 70 -24.11 3.32 0.06
CA GLY A 70 -22.81 3.65 -0.52
C GLY A 70 -22.25 2.66 -1.55
N LEU A 71 -22.81 1.45 -1.67
CA LEU A 71 -22.27 0.42 -2.57
C LEU A 71 -22.51 0.74 -4.07
N PRO A 72 -21.61 0.33 -4.99
CA PRO A 72 -21.90 0.36 -6.43
C PRO A 72 -23.15 -0.45 -6.79
N ALA A 73 -23.87 -0.05 -7.85
CA ALA A 73 -25.13 -0.69 -8.24
C ALA A 73 -24.99 -2.19 -8.60
N GLN A 74 -23.81 -2.61 -9.06
CA GLN A 74 -23.52 -4.00 -9.43
C GLN A 74 -22.58 -4.72 -8.44
N ALA A 75 -22.42 -4.21 -7.22
CA ALA A 75 -21.53 -4.84 -6.24
C ALA A 75 -21.95 -6.28 -5.92
N PRO A 76 -21.06 -7.29 -6.05
CA PRO A 76 -21.34 -8.68 -5.72
C PRO A 76 -21.31 -8.88 -4.20
N VAL A 77 -22.39 -8.47 -3.51
CA VAL A 77 -22.49 -8.51 -2.05
C VAL A 77 -23.59 -9.48 -1.62
N GLY A 78 -23.22 -10.41 -0.75
CA GLY A 78 -24.15 -11.23 0.02
C GLY A 78 -24.23 -10.78 1.47
N MET A 79 -25.24 -11.26 2.18
CA MET A 79 -25.40 -11.03 3.61
C MET A 79 -25.98 -12.24 4.33
N ALA A 80 -25.37 -12.58 5.47
CA ALA A 80 -25.90 -13.51 6.46
C ALA A 80 -26.10 -12.82 7.80
N ILE A 81 -27.07 -13.32 8.54
CA ILE A 81 -27.39 -12.88 9.89
C ILE A 81 -27.40 -14.12 10.78
N TYR A 82 -26.80 -14.04 11.96
CA TYR A 82 -26.92 -15.09 12.98
C TYR A 82 -27.57 -14.55 14.25
N GLY A 83 -28.21 -15.43 15.02
CA GLY A 83 -28.90 -15.06 16.26
C GLY A 83 -30.16 -14.24 15.97
N ALA A 84 -31.17 -14.82 15.36
CA ALA A 84 -32.44 -14.12 15.12
C ALA A 84 -33.66 -15.04 15.13
N GLY A 85 -33.45 -16.36 15.01
CA GLY A 85 -34.48 -17.38 14.87
C GLY A 85 -34.79 -18.17 16.13
N THR A 86 -33.97 -18.07 17.19
CA THR A 86 -34.17 -18.79 18.47
C THR A 86 -34.03 -17.87 19.67
N GLY A 87 -34.56 -18.28 20.83
CA GLY A 87 -34.22 -17.68 22.11
C GLY A 87 -32.81 -18.05 22.59
N SER A 88 -32.38 -17.43 23.69
CA SER A 88 -31.06 -17.64 24.32
C SER A 88 -31.10 -18.68 25.45
N SER A 89 -32.15 -19.51 25.50
CA SER A 89 -32.33 -20.51 26.56
C SER A 89 -31.44 -21.74 26.30
N GLY A 90 -30.99 -22.39 27.38
CA GLY A 90 -30.16 -23.60 27.27
C GLY A 90 -30.81 -24.73 26.45
N ALA A 91 -32.14 -24.83 26.46
CA ALA A 91 -32.90 -25.80 25.66
C ALA A 91 -32.79 -25.52 24.16
N GLU A 92 -32.68 -24.25 23.77
CA GLU A 92 -32.57 -23.83 22.36
C GLU A 92 -31.12 -23.79 21.86
N LYS A 93 -30.12 -23.96 22.73
CA LYS A 93 -28.70 -23.83 22.38
C LYS A 93 -28.30 -24.64 21.14
N ALA A 94 -28.75 -25.89 21.03
CA ALA A 94 -28.42 -26.72 19.88
C ALA A 94 -29.00 -26.18 18.55
N ALA A 95 -30.19 -25.57 18.58
CA ALA A 95 -30.79 -24.94 17.43
C ALA A 95 -30.16 -23.55 17.16
N GLY A 96 -29.98 -22.74 18.20
CA GLY A 96 -29.34 -21.42 18.13
C GLY A 96 -27.91 -21.47 17.61
N CYS A 97 -27.15 -22.52 17.94
CA CYS A 97 -25.80 -22.70 17.40
C CYS A 97 -25.77 -23.11 15.91
N ARG A 98 -26.93 -23.33 15.29
CA ARG A 98 -27.09 -23.53 13.84
C ARG A 98 -27.87 -22.38 13.18
N ASP A 99 -28.28 -21.37 13.96
CA ASP A 99 -29.13 -20.26 13.51
C ASP A 99 -28.30 -19.21 12.74
N VAL A 100 -28.02 -19.53 11.48
CA VAL A 100 -27.40 -18.63 10.51
C VAL A 100 -28.27 -18.59 9.26
N ARG A 101 -28.80 -17.41 8.93
CA ARG A 101 -29.67 -17.20 7.77
C ARG A 101 -28.98 -16.31 6.74
N VAL A 102 -28.80 -16.84 5.53
CA VAL A 102 -28.42 -16.04 4.36
C VAL A 102 -29.65 -15.25 3.92
N VAL A 103 -29.63 -13.93 4.12
CA VAL A 103 -30.73 -13.03 3.71
C VAL A 103 -30.56 -12.54 2.28
N GLN A 104 -29.33 -12.54 1.79
CA GLN A 104 -29.00 -12.30 0.39
C GLN A 104 -27.80 -13.17 -0.01
N PRO A 105 -27.90 -14.01 -1.05
CA PRO A 105 -26.74 -14.72 -1.58
C PRO A 105 -25.78 -13.72 -2.24
N VAL A 106 -24.53 -14.10 -2.45
CA VAL A 106 -23.54 -13.23 -3.09
C VAL A 106 -23.85 -13.11 -4.59
N LYS A 107 -24.38 -11.94 -4.97
CA LYS A 107 -24.75 -11.56 -6.34
C LYS A 107 -24.81 -10.03 -6.43
N ALA A 108 -25.09 -9.49 -7.61
CA ALA A 108 -25.36 -8.06 -7.77
C ALA A 108 -26.41 -7.59 -6.74
N ILE A 109 -26.07 -6.54 -6.00
CA ILE A 109 -26.82 -6.11 -4.82
C ILE A 109 -28.24 -5.62 -5.15
N ASP A 110 -29.24 -6.18 -4.47
CA ASP A 110 -30.60 -5.63 -4.42
C ASP A 110 -30.73 -4.73 -3.19
N LYS A 111 -30.36 -3.45 -3.34
CA LYS A 111 -30.32 -2.51 -2.23
C LYS A 111 -31.67 -2.38 -1.51
N PRO A 112 -32.82 -2.20 -2.19
CA PRO A 112 -34.12 -2.12 -1.51
C PRO A 112 -34.47 -3.39 -0.72
N ALA A 113 -34.32 -4.58 -1.32
CA ALA A 113 -34.68 -5.83 -0.65
C ALA A 113 -33.78 -6.10 0.56
N LEU A 114 -32.47 -5.85 0.43
CA LEU A 114 -31.52 -6.06 1.52
C LEU A 114 -31.79 -5.10 2.69
N LYS A 115 -32.07 -3.82 2.42
CA LYS A 115 -32.47 -2.86 3.47
C LYS A 115 -33.72 -3.30 4.21
N ALA A 116 -34.72 -3.82 3.50
CA ALA A 116 -35.94 -4.33 4.11
C ALA A 116 -35.66 -5.54 5.03
N ALA A 117 -34.84 -6.49 4.56
CA ALA A 117 -34.46 -7.67 5.35
C ALA A 117 -33.70 -7.30 6.64
N VAL A 118 -32.74 -6.37 6.54
CA VAL A 118 -31.98 -5.87 7.68
C VAL A 118 -32.89 -5.17 8.69
N ASN A 119 -33.77 -4.28 8.23
CA ASN A 119 -34.69 -3.55 9.10
C ASN A 119 -35.67 -4.46 9.85
N ALA A 120 -36.11 -5.56 9.21
CA ALA A 120 -37.00 -6.56 9.81
C ALA A 120 -36.32 -7.46 10.85
N THR A 121 -34.99 -7.48 10.90
CA THR A 121 -34.24 -8.39 11.80
C THR A 121 -34.38 -7.96 13.26
N LYS A 122 -34.55 -8.92 14.17
CA LYS A 122 -34.67 -8.69 15.61
C LYS A 122 -33.57 -9.44 16.33
N ALA A 123 -32.98 -8.79 17.34
CA ALA A 123 -31.90 -9.39 18.09
C ALA A 123 -32.39 -10.52 19.01
N SER A 124 -31.79 -11.71 18.93
CA SER A 124 -32.15 -12.87 19.74
C SER A 124 -31.09 -13.97 19.72
N GLY A 125 -31.19 -14.93 20.64
CA GLY A 125 -30.45 -16.19 20.51
C GLY A 125 -28.96 -16.12 20.85
N TYR A 126 -28.21 -17.02 20.23
CA TYR A 126 -26.79 -17.30 20.48
C TYR A 126 -25.89 -16.69 19.39
N THR A 127 -24.58 -16.72 19.65
CA THR A 127 -23.51 -16.16 18.80
C THR A 127 -22.65 -17.28 18.17
N PRO A 128 -23.11 -17.93 17.07
CA PRO A 128 -22.38 -19.02 16.41
C PRO A 128 -21.40 -18.50 15.35
N ILE A 129 -20.35 -17.80 15.76
CA ILE A 129 -19.35 -17.20 14.86
C ILE A 129 -18.68 -18.28 13.99
N GLY A 130 -18.28 -19.41 14.58
CA GLY A 130 -17.66 -20.49 13.80
C GLY A 130 -18.56 -21.01 12.67
N GLN A 131 -19.84 -21.22 12.95
CA GLN A 131 -20.80 -21.68 11.93
C GLN A 131 -21.11 -20.60 10.90
N SER A 132 -21.18 -19.33 11.31
CA SER A 132 -21.49 -18.23 10.39
C SER A 132 -20.38 -18.01 9.37
N LEU A 133 -19.11 -18.17 9.77
CA LEU A 133 -17.97 -18.14 8.84
C LEU A 133 -18.06 -19.25 7.78
N ARG A 134 -18.42 -20.47 8.17
CA ARG A 134 -18.59 -21.59 7.22
C ARG A 134 -19.72 -21.34 6.23
N VAL A 135 -20.87 -20.87 6.72
CA VAL A 135 -22.02 -20.53 5.87
C VAL A 135 -21.65 -19.41 4.90
N ALA A 136 -20.98 -18.36 5.38
CA ALA A 136 -20.55 -17.24 4.56
C ALA A 136 -19.54 -17.68 3.48
N ALA A 137 -18.52 -18.46 3.85
CA ALA A 137 -17.54 -19.00 2.92
C ALA A 137 -18.17 -19.88 1.84
N ALA A 138 -19.24 -20.61 2.16
CA ALA A 138 -19.98 -21.43 1.21
C ALA A 138 -20.83 -20.62 0.20
N GLN A 139 -21.15 -19.36 0.50
CA GLN A 139 -21.84 -18.46 -0.44
C GLN A 139 -20.89 -17.77 -1.42
N LEU A 140 -19.59 -17.75 -1.11
CA LEU A 140 -18.58 -17.14 -1.96
C LEU A 140 -18.08 -18.14 -3.01
N PRO A 141 -17.62 -17.69 -4.19
CA PRO A 141 -17.00 -18.58 -5.18
C PRO A 141 -15.82 -19.33 -4.56
N LYS A 142 -15.48 -20.51 -5.10
CA LYS A 142 -14.39 -21.33 -4.55
C LYS A 142 -12.99 -20.84 -4.93
N GLU A 143 -12.89 -20.02 -5.96
CA GLU A 143 -11.67 -19.50 -6.55
C GLU A 143 -11.77 -17.97 -6.66
N GLY A 144 -10.62 -17.30 -6.67
CA GLY A 144 -10.52 -15.84 -6.74
C GLY A 144 -10.74 -15.15 -5.39
N GLN A 145 -10.31 -13.88 -5.34
CA GLN A 145 -10.42 -13.00 -4.18
C GLN A 145 -11.85 -12.88 -3.68
N ARG A 146 -12.02 -13.19 -2.40
CA ARG A 146 -13.32 -13.21 -1.74
C ARG A 146 -13.17 -12.85 -0.28
N SER A 147 -14.13 -12.09 0.23
CA SER A 147 -14.01 -11.57 1.58
C SER A 147 -15.27 -11.79 2.40
N ILE A 148 -15.07 -12.00 3.70
CA ILE A 148 -16.13 -11.96 4.70
C ILE A 148 -15.92 -10.71 5.54
N VAL A 149 -16.97 -9.90 5.71
CA VAL A 149 -16.97 -8.79 6.68
C VAL A 149 -17.86 -9.18 7.85
N LEU A 150 -17.25 -9.54 8.97
CA LEU A 150 -17.94 -9.97 10.19
C LEU A 150 -18.12 -8.79 11.15
N VAL A 151 -19.35 -8.52 11.56
CA VAL A 151 -19.68 -7.58 12.64
C VAL A 151 -20.19 -8.38 13.84
N SER A 152 -19.53 -8.28 15.00
CA SER A 152 -19.90 -8.99 16.24
C SER A 152 -19.80 -8.09 17.45
N ASP A 153 -20.73 -8.22 18.42
CA ASP A 153 -20.72 -7.46 19.68
C ASP A 153 -20.27 -8.27 20.91
N GLY A 154 -19.90 -9.54 20.69
CA GLY A 154 -19.48 -10.44 21.75
C GLY A 154 -18.65 -11.62 21.28
N GLU A 155 -18.35 -12.50 22.24
CA GLU A 155 -17.66 -13.76 22.02
C GLU A 155 -18.58 -14.83 21.42
N ASP A 156 -17.98 -15.82 20.76
CA ASP A 156 -18.68 -17.04 20.39
C ASP A 156 -19.19 -17.83 21.62
N THR A 157 -20.43 -18.30 21.54
CA THR A 157 -21.12 -19.01 22.62
C THR A 157 -21.43 -20.48 22.28
N CYS A 158 -20.93 -20.95 21.15
CA CYS A 158 -21.33 -22.19 20.47
C CYS A 158 -20.18 -23.17 20.21
N ALA A 159 -18.94 -22.77 20.50
CA ALA A 159 -17.79 -23.67 20.49
C ALA A 159 -18.02 -24.94 21.35
N PRO A 160 -17.44 -26.09 20.99
CA PRO A 160 -16.42 -26.32 19.95
C PRO A 160 -16.95 -26.60 18.52
N PRO A 161 -16.12 -26.40 17.46
CA PRO A 161 -14.75 -25.87 17.51
C PRO A 161 -14.73 -24.35 17.77
N GLN A 162 -13.59 -23.85 18.26
CA GLN A 162 -13.40 -22.41 18.48
C GLN A 162 -13.36 -21.65 17.13
N PRO A 163 -13.91 -20.43 17.02
CA PRO A 163 -13.96 -19.67 15.76
C PRO A 163 -12.60 -19.48 15.09
N CYS A 164 -11.53 -19.27 15.87
CA CYS A 164 -10.20 -19.09 15.30
C CYS A 164 -9.66 -20.38 14.63
N GLU A 165 -10.03 -21.56 15.14
CA GLU A 165 -9.70 -22.83 14.48
C GLU A 165 -10.49 -23.02 13.19
N VAL A 166 -11.75 -22.57 13.16
CA VAL A 166 -12.55 -22.54 11.92
C VAL A 166 -11.93 -21.59 10.89
N ALA A 167 -11.44 -20.42 11.31
CA ALA A 167 -10.75 -19.49 10.43
C ALA A 167 -9.48 -20.11 9.80
N LYS A 168 -8.68 -20.84 10.59
CA LYS A 168 -7.52 -21.62 10.11
C LYS A 168 -7.91 -22.75 9.16
N GLU A 169 -9.04 -23.40 9.42
CA GLU A 169 -9.57 -24.44 8.53
C GLU A 169 -9.93 -23.83 7.17
N LEU A 170 -10.67 -22.73 7.18
CA LEU A 170 -11.14 -22.05 5.97
C LEU A 170 -9.98 -21.47 5.15
N SER A 171 -8.93 -20.92 5.78
CA SER A 171 -7.76 -20.40 5.05
C SER A 171 -6.94 -21.49 4.33
N LYS A 172 -7.07 -22.76 4.74
CA LYS A 172 -6.46 -23.90 4.02
C LYS A 172 -7.24 -24.34 2.79
N GLN A 173 -8.51 -23.95 2.66
CA GLN A 173 -9.38 -24.35 1.55
C GLN A 173 -9.18 -23.49 0.29
N GLY A 174 -8.38 -22.42 0.38
CA GLY A 174 -8.01 -21.55 -0.73
C GLY A 174 -7.32 -20.30 -0.20
N VAL A 175 -6.33 -19.79 -0.93
CA VAL A 175 -5.45 -18.70 -0.48
C VAL A 175 -6.09 -17.31 -0.51
N ASP A 176 -7.32 -17.19 -1.03
CA ASP A 176 -7.93 -15.91 -1.37
C ASP A 176 -9.18 -15.56 -0.53
N LEU A 177 -9.43 -16.27 0.59
CA LEU A 177 -10.51 -15.95 1.52
C LEU A 177 -9.99 -15.11 2.70
N HIS A 178 -10.37 -13.84 2.72
CA HIS A 178 -10.02 -12.90 3.80
C HIS A 178 -11.21 -12.60 4.70
N VAL A 179 -11.02 -12.66 6.03
CA VAL A 179 -12.08 -12.29 7.00
C VAL A 179 -11.70 -10.98 7.69
N HIS A 180 -12.44 -9.91 7.39
CA HIS A 180 -12.33 -8.64 8.09
C HIS A 180 -13.35 -8.61 9.23
N ALA A 181 -12.88 -8.45 10.46
CA ALA A 181 -13.74 -8.45 11.65
C ALA A 181 -13.88 -7.04 12.24
N ILE A 182 -15.10 -6.69 12.64
CA ILE A 182 -15.44 -5.44 13.31
C ILE A 182 -16.03 -5.80 14.68
N GLY A 183 -15.28 -5.50 15.74
CA GLY A 183 -15.72 -5.68 17.12
C GLY A 183 -16.53 -4.47 17.58
N PHE A 184 -17.84 -4.63 17.70
CA PHE A 184 -18.74 -3.57 18.14
C PHE A 184 -18.97 -3.64 19.65
N ARG A 185 -18.43 -2.69 20.43
CA ARG A 185 -18.57 -2.67 21.91
C ARG A 185 -18.06 -3.95 22.60
N VAL A 186 -17.02 -4.56 22.05
CA VAL A 186 -16.46 -5.82 22.55
C VAL A 186 -15.48 -5.60 23.71
N ASP A 187 -15.37 -6.59 24.59
CA ASP A 187 -14.33 -6.65 25.61
C ASP A 187 -12.99 -7.17 25.06
N ALA A 188 -11.97 -7.26 25.92
CA ALA A 188 -10.64 -7.70 25.52
C ALA A 188 -10.60 -9.15 24.99
N LYS A 189 -11.49 -10.03 25.47
CA LYS A 189 -11.49 -11.44 25.09
C LYS A 189 -12.20 -11.65 23.76
N ALA A 190 -13.34 -11.00 23.54
CA ALA A 190 -13.99 -10.92 22.24
C ALA A 190 -13.08 -10.26 21.20
N ARG A 191 -12.41 -9.15 21.53
CA ARG A 191 -11.39 -8.51 20.68
C ARG A 191 -10.30 -9.51 20.26
N ALA A 192 -9.72 -10.24 21.21
CA ALA A 192 -8.67 -11.22 20.93
C ALA A 192 -9.17 -12.35 20.00
N GLN A 193 -10.39 -12.84 20.22
CA GLN A 193 -11.00 -13.88 19.38
C GLN A 193 -11.23 -13.39 17.94
N LEU A 194 -11.81 -12.20 17.77
CA LEU A 194 -12.06 -11.59 16.45
C LEU A 194 -10.76 -11.24 15.72
N ALA A 195 -9.76 -10.72 16.42
CA ALA A 195 -8.44 -10.47 15.86
C ALA A 195 -7.77 -11.76 15.38
N CYS A 196 -7.90 -12.86 16.14
CA CYS A 196 -7.38 -14.18 15.75
C CYS A 196 -8.00 -14.66 14.43
N ILE A 197 -9.32 -14.51 14.25
CA ILE A 197 -10.01 -14.87 12.99
C ILE A 197 -9.43 -14.10 11.81
N ALA A 198 -9.31 -12.78 11.95
CA ALA A 198 -8.79 -11.92 10.89
C ALA A 198 -7.34 -12.28 10.53
N GLN A 199 -6.47 -12.44 11.53
CA GLN A 199 -5.05 -12.79 11.32
C GLN A 199 -4.86 -14.12 10.61
N ASN A 200 -5.64 -15.16 10.97
CA ASN A 200 -5.49 -16.49 10.38
C ASN A 200 -6.01 -16.60 8.93
N THR A 201 -6.69 -15.56 8.44
CA THR A 201 -7.22 -15.47 7.07
C THR A 201 -6.57 -14.33 6.28
N GLY A 202 -5.58 -13.63 6.83
CA GLY A 202 -4.96 -12.46 6.19
C GLY A 202 -5.88 -11.23 6.10
N GLY A 203 -7.02 -11.23 6.79
CA GLY A 203 -7.92 -10.08 6.88
C GLY A 203 -7.52 -9.10 8.00
N THR A 204 -8.41 -8.16 8.32
CA THR A 204 -8.14 -7.06 9.27
C THR A 204 -9.16 -6.99 10.41
N TYR A 205 -8.72 -6.63 11.61
CA TYR A 205 -9.60 -6.34 12.74
C TYR A 205 -9.76 -4.82 12.94
N HIS A 206 -10.99 -4.37 13.25
CA HIS A 206 -11.31 -2.99 13.58
C HIS A 206 -12.22 -2.93 14.81
N ASP A 207 -12.03 -1.94 15.66
CA ASP A 207 -12.94 -1.63 16.76
C ASP A 207 -14.01 -0.61 16.35
N ALA A 208 -15.22 -0.80 16.85
CA ALA A 208 -16.30 0.19 16.81
C ALA A 208 -16.83 0.42 18.23
N ALA A 209 -16.60 1.61 18.77
CA ALA A 209 -16.93 1.97 20.15
C ALA A 209 -18.37 2.51 20.30
N ASP A 210 -19.04 2.84 19.19
CA ASP A 210 -20.37 3.46 19.14
C ASP A 210 -20.98 3.31 17.73
N ALA A 211 -22.23 3.76 17.56
CA ALA A 211 -22.93 3.70 16.29
C ALA A 211 -22.21 4.43 15.13
N ASP A 212 -21.60 5.58 15.40
CA ASP A 212 -21.00 6.42 14.36
C ASP A 212 -19.68 5.82 13.86
N SER A 213 -18.87 5.28 14.77
CA SER A 213 -17.67 4.49 14.41
C SER A 213 -18.04 3.20 13.67
N LEU A 214 -19.14 2.52 14.04
CA LEU A 214 -19.61 1.35 13.30
C LEU A 214 -20.06 1.70 11.87
N LEU A 215 -20.80 2.81 11.71
CA LEU A 215 -21.21 3.38 10.42
C LEU A 215 -20.01 3.61 9.51
N GLY A 216 -18.98 4.29 10.00
CA GLY A 216 -17.79 4.61 9.24
C GLY A 216 -16.94 3.39 8.90
N VAL A 217 -16.68 2.51 9.88
CA VAL A 217 -15.82 1.34 9.71
C VAL A 217 -16.45 0.31 8.78
N LEU A 218 -17.74 0.00 8.93
CA LEU A 218 -18.41 -1.03 8.12
C LEU A 218 -18.44 -0.68 6.64
N GLY A 219 -18.84 0.56 6.30
CA GLY A 219 -18.84 1.04 4.92
C GLY A 219 -17.47 0.96 4.27
N ARG A 220 -16.44 1.43 4.99
CA ARG A 220 -15.05 1.44 4.55
C ARG A 220 -14.47 0.03 4.37
N VAL A 221 -14.66 -0.86 5.34
CA VAL A 221 -14.15 -2.24 5.28
C VAL A 221 -14.83 -3.01 4.15
N THR A 222 -16.14 -2.82 3.95
CA THR A 222 -16.87 -3.49 2.88
C THR A 222 -16.48 -2.95 1.50
N ASP A 223 -16.35 -1.63 1.35
CA ASP A 223 -15.87 -1.04 0.10
C ASP A 223 -14.43 -1.47 -0.20
N ARG A 224 -13.57 -1.61 0.81
CA ARG A 224 -12.22 -2.17 0.65
C ARG A 224 -12.23 -3.65 0.28
N ALA A 225 -13.08 -4.45 0.91
CA ALA A 225 -13.23 -5.87 0.62
C ALA A 225 -13.79 -6.14 -0.78
N LEU A 226 -14.63 -5.22 -1.30
CA LEU A 226 -15.12 -5.24 -2.67
C LEU A 226 -14.05 -4.87 -3.70
N ARG A 227 -12.99 -4.20 -3.26
CA ARG A 227 -11.82 -3.97 -4.10
C ARG A 227 -11.05 -5.28 -4.11
N HIS A 228 -10.77 -5.78 -5.30
CA HIS A 228 -9.82 -6.85 -5.50
C HIS A 228 -8.49 -6.46 -4.84
N TYR A 229 -8.25 -6.97 -3.63
CA TYR A 229 -6.93 -6.96 -3.01
C TYR A 229 -6.17 -8.14 -3.61
N GLU A 230 -5.59 -7.92 -4.78
CA GLU A 230 -4.53 -8.78 -5.25
C GLU A 230 -3.22 -8.13 -4.84
N PRO A 231 -2.55 -8.60 -3.78
CA PRO A 231 -1.15 -8.26 -3.63
C PRO A 231 -0.50 -8.62 -4.97
N THR A 232 -0.02 -7.59 -5.68
CA THR A 232 0.40 -7.75 -7.08
C THR A 232 1.87 -8.11 -7.10
N GLY A 233 2.22 -9.25 -7.70
CA GLY A 233 3.60 -9.71 -7.79
C GLY A 233 3.69 -11.23 -7.90
N VAL A 234 4.83 -11.73 -8.37
CA VAL A 234 5.06 -13.17 -8.48
C VAL A 234 5.34 -13.75 -7.07
N PRO A 235 4.60 -14.77 -6.60
CA PRO A 235 4.89 -15.41 -5.33
C PRO A 235 6.33 -15.97 -5.29
N ILE A 236 7.05 -15.70 -4.22
CA ILE A 236 8.40 -16.22 -3.96
C ILE A 236 8.55 -16.48 -2.47
N THR A 237 9.32 -17.49 -2.10
CA THR A 237 9.66 -17.76 -0.70
C THR A 237 11.15 -17.76 -0.53
N GLY A 238 11.68 -16.73 0.14
CA GLY A 238 13.10 -16.66 0.49
C GLY A 238 13.51 -17.82 1.40
N THR A 239 14.70 -18.35 1.19
CA THR A 239 15.24 -19.43 2.04
C THR A 239 16.00 -18.85 3.24
N ALA A 240 16.27 -19.68 4.24
CA ALA A 240 17.14 -19.32 5.38
C ALA A 240 18.63 -19.50 5.06
N ASP A 241 18.96 -20.29 4.03
CA ASP A 241 20.32 -20.51 3.56
C ASP A 241 20.59 -19.67 2.29
N PRO A 242 21.58 -18.76 2.29
CA PRO A 242 21.91 -17.93 1.13
C PRO A 242 22.30 -18.73 -0.13
N PHE A 243 22.81 -19.96 0.01
CA PHE A 243 23.22 -20.77 -1.15
C PHE A 243 22.02 -21.35 -1.91
N THR A 244 20.90 -21.57 -1.20
CA THR A 244 19.64 -22.08 -1.77
C THR A 244 18.63 -20.98 -2.10
N ALA A 245 19.03 -19.71 -1.99
CA ALA A 245 18.18 -18.56 -2.27
C ALA A 245 17.53 -18.66 -3.68
N PRO A 246 16.20 -18.46 -3.79
CA PRO A 246 15.49 -18.54 -5.06
C PRO A 246 15.96 -17.42 -5.99
N ALA A 247 16.06 -17.75 -7.28
CA ALA A 247 16.46 -16.79 -8.30
C ALA A 247 15.30 -15.86 -8.67
N MET A 248 15.61 -14.57 -8.73
CA MET A 248 14.74 -13.49 -9.18
C MET A 248 15.23 -12.99 -10.53
N THR A 249 14.28 -12.66 -11.40
CA THR A 249 14.49 -11.85 -12.60
C THR A 249 13.92 -10.46 -12.35
N PRO A 250 14.23 -9.44 -13.19
CA PRO A 250 13.63 -8.13 -13.03
C PRO A 250 12.09 -8.20 -12.98
N GLY A 251 11.47 -7.66 -11.93
CA GLY A 251 10.05 -7.82 -11.66
C GLY A 251 9.63 -7.44 -10.23
N GLN A 252 8.37 -7.71 -9.92
CA GLN A 252 7.76 -7.54 -8.60
C GLN A 252 7.38 -8.90 -8.04
N TYR A 253 7.63 -9.10 -6.74
CA TYR A 253 7.43 -10.36 -6.06
C TYR A 253 6.76 -10.17 -4.70
N LEU A 254 6.23 -11.26 -4.16
CA LEU A 254 5.54 -11.30 -2.88
C LEU A 254 6.03 -12.46 -2.03
N ASP A 255 6.31 -12.15 -0.78
CA ASP A 255 6.63 -13.12 0.28
C ASP A 255 5.97 -12.66 1.59
N THR A 256 6.28 -13.33 2.68
CA THR A 256 5.94 -12.94 4.04
C THR A 256 7.17 -13.10 4.92
N LEU A 257 7.34 -12.19 5.86
CA LEU A 257 8.50 -12.16 6.74
C LEU A 257 8.04 -12.11 8.19
N SER A 258 8.71 -12.85 9.08
CA SER A 258 8.56 -12.73 10.54
C SER A 258 9.67 -11.85 11.14
N PRO A 259 9.58 -11.41 12.41
CA PRO A 259 10.52 -10.49 13.02
C PRO A 259 11.83 -11.14 13.49
N VAL A 260 11.98 -12.45 13.31
CA VAL A 260 13.19 -13.20 13.70
C VAL A 260 13.78 -14.01 12.55
N GLU A 261 13.14 -13.95 11.37
CA GLU A 261 13.60 -14.64 10.17
C GLU A 261 14.61 -13.78 9.40
N GLU A 262 15.59 -14.47 8.83
CA GLU A 262 16.38 -13.95 7.72
C GLU A 262 15.96 -14.66 6.44
N ARG A 263 15.60 -13.89 5.41
CA ARG A 263 15.18 -14.42 4.11
C ARG A 263 16.18 -13.98 3.04
N PHE A 264 16.65 -14.94 2.25
CA PHE A 264 17.61 -14.71 1.18
C PHE A 264 16.95 -14.88 -0.19
N TYR A 265 17.29 -13.99 -1.12
CA TYR A 265 16.87 -14.01 -2.52
C TYR A 265 18.08 -13.77 -3.41
N ALA A 266 18.10 -14.30 -4.63
CA ALA A 266 19.26 -14.19 -5.51
C ALA A 266 18.93 -13.55 -6.86
N ALA A 267 19.88 -12.86 -7.46
CA ALA A 267 19.80 -12.38 -8.83
C ALA A 267 21.13 -12.62 -9.55
N GLU A 268 21.05 -12.92 -10.85
CA GLU A 268 22.23 -12.93 -11.71
C GLU A 268 22.50 -11.53 -12.26
N LEU A 269 23.73 -11.04 -12.06
CA LEU A 269 24.16 -9.72 -12.53
C LEU A 269 25.28 -9.85 -13.57
N LYS A 270 25.12 -9.17 -14.70
CA LYS A 270 26.09 -9.12 -15.79
C LYS A 270 27.09 -7.97 -15.59
N ALA A 271 28.17 -8.01 -16.37
CA ALA A 271 29.15 -6.93 -16.41
C ALA A 271 28.46 -5.63 -16.86
N GLY A 272 28.65 -4.55 -16.11
CA GLY A 272 28.06 -3.24 -16.39
C GLY A 272 26.67 -3.00 -15.80
N ASP A 273 26.03 -4.02 -15.23
CA ASP A 273 24.69 -3.88 -14.66
C ASP A 273 24.67 -2.94 -13.44
N THR A 274 23.57 -2.21 -13.29
CA THR A 274 23.19 -1.55 -12.04
C THR A 274 21.89 -2.15 -11.53
N ALA A 275 21.91 -2.76 -10.35
CA ALA A 275 20.75 -3.37 -9.74
C ALA A 275 20.12 -2.47 -8.67
N TYR A 276 18.80 -2.54 -8.56
CA TYR A 276 18.01 -1.92 -7.50
C TYR A 276 17.13 -2.99 -6.91
N PHE A 277 17.31 -3.26 -5.62
CA PHE A 277 16.52 -4.23 -4.87
C PHE A 277 15.77 -3.50 -3.77
N ALA A 278 14.45 -3.47 -3.85
CA ALA A 278 13.59 -2.87 -2.84
C ALA A 278 12.82 -3.96 -2.10
N ALA A 279 12.70 -3.79 -0.77
CA ALA A 279 11.83 -4.59 0.07
C ALA A 279 10.87 -3.66 0.81
N THR A 280 9.58 -3.97 0.78
CA THR A 280 8.52 -3.23 1.47
C THR A 280 7.75 -4.16 2.39
N ALA A 281 7.87 -3.99 3.71
CA ALA A 281 7.04 -4.68 4.69
C ALA A 281 5.76 -3.89 4.95
N VAL A 282 4.60 -4.56 4.94
CA VAL A 282 3.29 -3.92 5.14
C VAL A 282 2.72 -4.33 6.50
N PHE A 283 2.62 -3.38 7.42
CA PHE A 283 2.17 -3.63 8.78
C PHE A 283 0.67 -3.41 8.94
N PRO A 284 -0.06 -4.36 9.54
CA PRO A 284 -1.45 -4.14 9.92
C PRO A 284 -1.51 -3.11 11.06
N ARG A 285 -2.67 -2.49 11.23
CA ARG A 285 -2.94 -1.72 12.45
C ARG A 285 -2.99 -2.62 13.67
N GLY A 286 -2.59 -2.06 14.81
CA GLY A 286 -2.42 -2.86 16.03
C GLY A 286 -1.24 -3.82 15.92
N ASN A 287 -0.25 -3.51 15.07
CA ASN A 287 1.01 -4.25 15.00
C ASN A 287 1.56 -4.42 16.43
N PRO A 288 2.04 -5.62 16.82
CA PRO A 288 2.46 -5.85 18.20
C PRO A 288 3.63 -4.97 18.66
N ARG A 289 4.41 -4.40 17.72
CA ARG A 289 5.60 -3.59 18.00
C ARG A 289 5.42 -2.13 17.57
N GLU A 290 5.91 -1.22 18.40
CA GLU A 290 5.94 0.21 18.12
C GLU A 290 6.96 0.54 17.03
N ILE A 291 8.15 -0.05 17.14
CA ILE A 291 9.26 0.16 16.22
C ILE A 291 9.45 -1.09 15.38
N GLU A 292 9.39 -0.93 14.06
CA GLU A 292 9.75 -1.95 13.09
C GLU A 292 11.00 -1.50 12.32
N VAL A 293 11.84 -2.45 11.94
CA VAL A 293 13.08 -2.20 11.21
C VAL A 293 13.14 -3.15 10.03
N LEU A 294 13.49 -2.65 8.86
CA LEU A 294 13.73 -3.46 7.67
C LEU A 294 15.16 -3.26 7.18
N ASP A 295 15.90 -4.35 7.08
CA ASP A 295 17.32 -4.36 6.71
C ASP A 295 17.54 -5.18 5.44
N ILE A 296 18.35 -4.66 4.53
CA ILE A 296 18.79 -5.35 3.32
C ILE A 296 20.32 -5.41 3.35
N LYS A 297 20.92 -6.59 3.12
CA LYS A 297 22.36 -6.75 2.89
C LYS A 297 22.60 -7.48 1.58
N ILE A 298 23.64 -7.12 0.85
CA ILE A 298 24.07 -7.81 -0.37
C ILE A 298 25.38 -8.59 -0.17
N THR A 299 25.44 -9.79 -0.75
CA THR A 299 26.62 -10.65 -0.82
C THR A 299 26.88 -10.99 -2.29
N GLY A 300 28.15 -10.97 -2.71
CA GLY A 300 28.58 -11.26 -4.07
C GLY A 300 28.82 -12.74 -4.35
N PRO A 301 29.18 -13.09 -5.60
CA PRO A 301 29.49 -14.46 -6.02
C PRO A 301 30.44 -15.20 -5.06
N GLY A 302 30.15 -16.47 -4.81
CA GLY A 302 30.93 -17.31 -3.90
C GLY A 302 30.84 -16.91 -2.42
N GLY A 303 29.88 -16.05 -2.04
CA GLY A 303 29.68 -15.62 -0.65
C GLY A 303 30.54 -14.42 -0.24
N ALA A 304 31.06 -13.65 -1.21
CA ALA A 304 31.88 -12.47 -0.93
C ALA A 304 31.07 -11.39 -0.18
N ASP A 305 31.51 -10.97 1.01
CA ASP A 305 30.84 -9.89 1.74
C ASP A 305 31.12 -8.55 1.03
N CYS A 306 30.07 -7.90 0.55
CA CYS A 306 30.15 -6.64 -0.16
C CYS A 306 30.11 -5.40 0.77
N TYR A 307 30.01 -5.62 2.09
CA TYR A 307 29.96 -4.58 3.13
C TYR A 307 28.92 -3.47 2.88
N THR A 308 27.87 -3.80 2.13
CA THR A 308 26.80 -2.86 1.77
C THR A 308 25.50 -3.35 2.39
N ARG A 309 24.88 -2.48 3.19
CA ARG A 309 23.61 -2.71 3.85
C ARG A 309 22.78 -1.44 3.83
N GLU A 310 21.47 -1.59 3.79
CA GLU A 310 20.50 -0.50 3.87
C GLU A 310 19.48 -0.83 4.96
N ARG A 311 19.22 0.12 5.85
CA ARG A 311 18.39 -0.07 7.03
C ARG A 311 17.42 1.08 7.15
N GLU A 312 16.14 0.75 7.25
CA GLU A 312 15.06 1.71 7.47
C GLU A 312 14.27 1.31 8.71
N LEU A 313 13.61 2.29 9.33
CA LEU A 313 12.82 2.08 10.54
C LEU A 313 11.48 2.80 10.48
N HIS A 314 10.48 2.21 11.11
CA HIS A 314 9.16 2.80 11.31
C HIS A 314 8.87 2.88 12.80
N THR A 315 8.69 4.08 13.36
CA THR A 315 8.63 4.30 14.81
C THR A 315 7.23 4.27 15.42
N ARG A 316 6.18 4.10 14.60
CA ARG A 316 4.77 4.10 15.02
C ARG A 316 3.98 2.94 14.40
N ALA A 317 4.65 1.82 14.14
CA ALA A 317 4.07 0.68 13.42
C ALA A 317 2.83 0.11 14.11
N LYS A 318 2.82 0.11 15.45
CA LYS A 318 1.69 -0.36 16.25
C LYS A 318 0.42 0.44 16.00
N ASP A 319 0.55 1.76 16.13
CA ASP A 319 -0.59 2.67 16.05
C ASP A 319 -1.01 2.90 14.60
N ASP A 320 -0.05 3.24 13.74
CA ASP A 320 -0.33 3.67 12.37
C ASP A 320 -0.41 2.51 11.37
N GLY A 321 0.21 1.35 11.65
CA GLY A 321 0.47 0.33 10.64
C GLY A 321 1.32 0.90 9.49
N GLY A 322 0.96 0.55 8.25
CA GLY A 322 1.50 1.17 7.04
C GLY A 322 2.70 0.43 6.45
N ALA A 323 3.37 1.04 5.47
CA ALA A 323 4.46 0.40 4.74
C ALA A 323 5.85 0.93 5.17
N LEU A 324 6.80 0.01 5.39
CA LEU A 324 8.22 0.34 5.58
C LEU A 324 9.01 -0.20 4.40
N THR A 325 9.70 0.68 3.66
CA THR A 325 10.48 0.31 2.49
C THR A 325 11.96 0.58 2.70
N SER A 326 12.80 -0.41 2.43
CA SER A 326 14.26 -0.28 2.32
C SER A 326 14.67 -0.58 0.88
N VAL A 327 15.68 0.14 0.35
CA VAL A 327 16.11 0.03 -1.04
C VAL A 327 17.62 0.00 -1.13
N LEU A 328 18.17 -1.06 -1.70
CA LEU A 328 19.59 -1.23 -1.98
C LEU A 328 19.88 -0.99 -3.46
N SER A 329 20.70 0.02 -3.75
CA SER A 329 21.27 0.24 -5.09
C SER A 329 22.67 -0.36 -5.17
N TRP A 330 22.92 -1.11 -6.25
CA TRP A 330 24.15 -1.83 -6.47
C TRP A 330 24.73 -1.58 -7.85
N ASN A 331 25.95 -1.04 -7.90
CA ASN A 331 26.70 -0.78 -9.13
C ASN A 331 28.05 -1.53 -9.16
N GLY A 332 28.16 -2.64 -8.40
CA GLY A 332 29.42 -3.34 -8.23
C GLY A 332 30.00 -3.88 -9.54
N THR A 333 29.14 -4.31 -10.47
CA THR A 333 29.56 -4.85 -11.77
C THR A 333 29.87 -3.78 -12.82
N VAL A 334 29.71 -2.49 -12.50
CA VAL A 334 30.06 -1.37 -13.38
C VAL A 334 31.58 -1.20 -13.45
N ALA A 335 32.10 -0.93 -14.65
CA ALA A 335 33.53 -0.71 -14.86
C ALA A 335 34.07 0.44 -13.99
N GLY A 336 35.23 0.22 -13.35
CA GLY A 336 35.83 1.20 -12.43
C GLY A 336 35.20 1.22 -11.03
N SER A 337 34.27 0.31 -10.72
CA SER A 337 33.74 0.10 -9.38
C SER A 337 34.85 -0.14 -8.34
N SER A 338 34.80 0.61 -7.24
CA SER A 338 35.72 0.47 -6.11
C SER A 338 35.24 -0.54 -5.06
N LYS A 339 34.30 -1.44 -5.41
CA LYS A 339 33.76 -2.45 -4.48
C LYS A 339 34.80 -3.55 -4.17
N PRO A 340 34.65 -4.28 -3.05
CA PRO A 340 35.58 -5.34 -2.66
C PRO A 340 35.78 -6.41 -3.74
N LYS A 341 36.92 -7.11 -3.69
CA LYS A 341 37.20 -8.26 -4.57
C LYS A 341 36.12 -9.33 -4.40
N GLY A 342 35.57 -9.83 -5.51
CA GLY A 342 34.43 -10.75 -5.51
C GLY A 342 33.06 -10.06 -5.53
N CYS A 343 33.00 -8.74 -5.33
CA CYS A 343 31.80 -7.91 -5.47
C CYS A 343 31.87 -6.97 -6.69
N SER A 344 32.96 -7.00 -7.44
CA SER A 344 33.14 -6.25 -8.69
C SER A 344 33.18 -7.15 -9.92
N VAL A 345 32.50 -8.30 -9.86
CA VAL A 345 32.49 -9.32 -10.92
C VAL A 345 31.06 -9.75 -11.26
N PRO A 346 30.78 -10.17 -12.50
CA PRO A 346 29.50 -10.78 -12.85
C PRO A 346 29.26 -12.08 -12.07
N GLY A 347 28.00 -12.44 -11.88
CA GLY A 347 27.57 -13.70 -11.25
C GLY A 347 26.40 -13.54 -10.29
N LYS A 348 26.09 -14.62 -9.57
CA LYS A 348 24.99 -14.69 -8.60
C LYS A 348 25.26 -13.81 -7.36
N TYR A 349 24.48 -12.75 -7.21
CA TYR A 349 24.39 -11.94 -5.99
C TYR A 349 23.22 -12.39 -5.14
N VAL A 350 23.35 -12.27 -3.81
CA VAL A 350 22.32 -12.64 -2.84
C VAL A 350 21.94 -11.43 -1.99
N PHE A 351 20.65 -11.17 -1.88
CA PHE A 351 20.05 -10.15 -1.03
C PHE A 351 19.44 -10.82 0.21
N ARG A 352 19.91 -10.44 1.39
CA ARG A 352 19.33 -10.82 2.69
C ARG A 352 18.37 -9.74 3.14
N VAL A 353 17.15 -10.11 3.48
CA VAL A 353 16.12 -9.23 4.07
C VAL A 353 15.81 -9.70 5.49
N THR A 354 15.82 -8.78 6.45
CA THR A 354 15.42 -9.08 7.84
C THR A 354 14.52 -8.01 8.41
N ARG A 355 13.59 -8.43 9.27
CA ARG A 355 12.78 -7.53 10.08
C ARG A 355 13.34 -7.56 11.51
N ASP A 356 14.29 -6.69 11.82
CA ASP A 356 15.20 -6.81 12.98
C ASP A 356 14.47 -6.64 14.34
N ALA A 357 13.95 -7.73 14.91
CA ALA A 357 13.46 -7.80 16.28
C ALA A 357 14.05 -8.99 17.06
N LYS A 358 13.91 -8.96 18.40
CA LYS A 358 14.47 -9.98 19.30
C LYS A 358 13.61 -11.25 19.37
N ASP A 359 12.31 -11.11 19.18
CA ASP A 359 11.30 -12.16 19.31
C ASP A 359 10.03 -11.82 18.50
N GLY A 360 9.12 -12.80 18.39
CA GLY A 360 7.82 -12.66 17.72
C GLY A 360 7.61 -13.69 16.60
N THR A 361 6.34 -14.03 16.37
CA THR A 361 5.94 -15.03 15.36
C THR A 361 5.01 -14.44 14.29
N ASP A 362 4.63 -13.17 14.43
CA ASP A 362 3.71 -12.50 13.53
C ASP A 362 4.36 -12.25 12.17
N ARG A 363 3.70 -12.71 11.11
CA ARG A 363 4.18 -12.56 9.74
C ARG A 363 3.45 -11.42 9.07
N VAL A 364 4.19 -10.61 8.33
CA VAL A 364 3.64 -9.49 7.55
C VAL A 364 3.92 -9.70 6.07
N PRO A 365 3.05 -9.22 5.16
CA PRO A 365 3.36 -9.19 3.74
C PRO A 365 4.67 -8.46 3.47
N LEU A 366 5.48 -9.04 2.57
CA LEU A 366 6.73 -8.49 2.09
C LEU A 366 6.66 -8.37 0.56
N GLU A 367 6.59 -7.14 0.07
CA GLU A 367 6.71 -6.87 -1.36
C GLU A 367 8.18 -6.68 -1.72
N LEU A 368 8.63 -7.32 -2.80
CA LEU A 368 9.98 -7.19 -3.32
C LEU A 368 9.94 -6.64 -4.73
N GLN A 369 10.92 -5.82 -5.08
CA GLN A 369 11.13 -5.36 -6.45
C GLN A 369 12.61 -5.52 -6.80
N LEU A 370 12.86 -6.20 -7.92
CA LEU A 370 14.17 -6.23 -8.55
C LEU A 370 14.11 -5.46 -9.86
N ARG A 371 14.93 -4.43 -10.01
CA ARG A 371 15.19 -3.76 -11.29
C ARG A 371 16.67 -3.87 -11.61
N ILE A 372 16.98 -4.17 -12.87
CA ILE A 372 18.35 -4.19 -13.38
C ILE A 372 18.42 -3.25 -14.58
N GLU A 373 19.30 -2.27 -14.54
CA GLU A 373 19.68 -1.44 -15.68
C GLU A 373 20.94 -2.03 -16.33
N PRO A 374 20.89 -2.46 -17.60
CA PRO A 374 22.08 -2.85 -18.35
C PRO A 374 23.07 -1.68 -18.53
N PRO A 375 24.31 -1.93 -18.99
CA PRO A 375 25.22 -0.85 -19.36
C PRO A 375 24.68 -0.05 -20.56
N VAL A 376 24.88 1.27 -20.51
CA VAL A 376 24.64 2.15 -21.67
C VAL A 376 25.75 1.95 -22.68
N THR A 377 25.40 1.72 -23.94
CA THR A 377 26.35 1.46 -25.03
C THR A 377 26.39 2.56 -26.08
N GLY A 378 25.36 3.40 -26.11
CA GLY A 378 25.25 4.55 -27.01
C GLY A 378 25.08 5.86 -26.26
N SER A 379 24.13 6.67 -26.71
CA SER A 379 23.82 7.96 -26.09
C SER A 379 23.45 7.81 -24.60
N LEU A 380 23.91 8.73 -23.76
CA LEU A 380 23.52 8.83 -22.35
C LEU A 380 22.21 9.62 -22.16
N GLY A 381 21.62 10.13 -23.25
CA GLY A 381 20.46 11.01 -23.24
C GLY A 381 20.81 12.46 -22.87
N GLU A 382 19.81 13.20 -22.41
CA GLU A 382 19.94 14.60 -21.99
C GLU A 382 20.98 14.80 -20.86
N PRO A 383 21.63 15.98 -20.79
CA PRO A 383 22.47 16.36 -19.66
C PRO A 383 21.76 16.26 -18.30
N ALA A 384 22.54 16.18 -17.22
CA ALA A 384 22.02 16.23 -15.87
C ALA A 384 21.24 17.54 -15.64
N GLN A 385 20.07 17.40 -15.02
CA GLN A 385 19.17 18.51 -14.75
C GLN A 385 19.55 19.18 -13.43
N THR A 386 19.54 20.51 -13.41
CA THR A 386 20.00 21.30 -12.26
C THR A 386 18.86 21.93 -11.46
N GLY A 387 17.63 21.89 -11.97
CA GLY A 387 16.46 22.53 -11.36
C GLY A 387 15.27 21.59 -11.25
N LEU A 388 14.39 21.89 -10.28
CA LEU A 388 13.11 21.22 -10.12
C LEU A 388 12.09 21.78 -11.11
N VAL A 389 11.16 20.95 -11.57
CA VAL A 389 10.01 21.44 -12.35
C VAL A 389 9.12 22.33 -11.48
N SER A 390 8.45 23.27 -12.11
CA SER A 390 7.45 24.12 -11.46
C SER A 390 6.04 23.67 -11.83
N PHE A 391 5.06 24.07 -11.01
CA PHE A 391 3.69 24.21 -11.48
C PHE A 391 3.62 25.37 -12.47
N ALA A 392 3.89 25.11 -13.76
CA ALA A 392 3.82 26.16 -14.79
C ALA A 392 2.43 26.84 -14.80
N GLN A 393 1.38 26.05 -14.58
CA GLN A 393 0.02 26.50 -14.25
C GLN A 393 -0.51 25.67 -13.08
N GLN A 394 -1.30 26.30 -12.21
CA GLN A 394 -2.01 25.60 -11.14
C GLN A 394 -2.98 24.57 -11.76
N PRO A 395 -2.99 23.31 -11.30
CA PRO A 395 -3.95 22.33 -11.80
C PRO A 395 -5.38 22.85 -11.64
N ALA A 396 -6.07 23.02 -12.76
CA ALA A 396 -7.42 23.56 -12.84
C ALA A 396 -8.42 22.47 -13.26
N GLY A 397 -9.71 22.75 -13.10
CA GLY A 397 -10.79 21.82 -13.44
C GLY A 397 -11.39 21.09 -12.23
N ALA A 398 -12.33 20.19 -12.53
CA ALA A 398 -13.05 19.41 -11.53
C ALA A 398 -12.12 18.39 -10.85
N VAL A 399 -12.36 18.12 -9.57
CA VAL A 399 -11.67 17.06 -8.83
C VAL A 399 -12.15 15.72 -9.40
N ARG A 400 -11.23 14.97 -10.00
CA ARG A 400 -11.50 13.63 -10.52
C ARG A 400 -11.48 12.65 -9.34
N PRO A 401 -12.56 11.90 -9.10
CA PRO A 401 -12.55 10.89 -8.05
C PRO A 401 -11.51 9.82 -8.42
N VAL A 402 -10.63 9.52 -7.49
CA VAL A 402 -9.67 8.41 -7.58
C VAL A 402 -9.76 7.56 -6.35
N ARG A 403 -9.09 6.41 -6.42
CA ARG A 403 -9.14 5.40 -5.40
C ARG A 403 -7.73 4.96 -5.08
N GLY A 404 -7.12 5.39 -3.98
CA GLY A 404 -5.75 5.06 -3.61
C GLY A 404 -5.55 3.57 -3.36
N GLY A 405 -4.41 3.04 -3.82
CA GLY A 405 -3.99 1.67 -3.57
C GLY A 405 -3.48 1.47 -2.15
N GLY A 406 -3.41 0.21 -1.69
CA GLY A 406 -2.93 -0.13 -0.34
C GLY A 406 -1.41 -0.28 -0.21
N SER A 407 -0.69 -0.34 -1.34
CA SER A 407 0.76 -0.53 -1.39
C SER A 407 1.37 0.03 -2.68
N PHE A 408 2.69 -0.11 -2.85
CA PHE A 408 3.37 0.29 -4.09
C PHE A 408 2.94 -0.55 -5.30
N ASN A 409 2.73 -1.84 -5.10
CA ASN A 409 2.31 -2.76 -6.14
C ASN A 409 0.91 -2.42 -6.67
N GLU A 410 0.01 -2.03 -5.76
CA GLU A 410 -1.38 -1.65 -6.07
C GLU A 410 -1.58 -0.14 -6.32
N ALA A 411 -0.50 0.65 -6.35
CA ALA A 411 -0.61 2.10 -6.40
C ALA A 411 -1.43 2.58 -7.60
N THR A 412 -2.35 3.50 -7.35
CA THR A 412 -3.33 3.94 -8.34
C THR A 412 -2.72 4.90 -9.34
N SER A 413 -2.85 4.58 -10.63
CA SER A 413 -2.34 5.41 -11.71
C SER A 413 -3.13 6.73 -11.81
N LEU A 414 -2.43 7.86 -11.66
CA LEU A 414 -2.97 9.19 -11.94
C LEU A 414 -2.65 9.57 -13.39
N THR A 415 -3.69 9.84 -14.18
CA THR A 415 -3.57 10.08 -15.62
C THR A 415 -3.14 11.51 -15.95
N GLY A 416 -1.85 11.78 -15.73
CA GLY A 416 -1.22 13.06 -16.05
C GLY A 416 -1.59 14.18 -15.09
N SER A 417 -1.41 15.43 -15.54
CA SER A 417 -1.70 16.64 -14.78
C SER A 417 -3.20 16.78 -14.48
N GLY A 418 -3.55 17.17 -13.26
CA GLY A 418 -4.95 17.35 -12.87
C GLY A 418 -5.17 17.42 -11.36
N ARG A 419 -6.44 17.44 -10.98
CA ARG A 419 -6.90 17.41 -9.59
C ARG A 419 -7.58 16.07 -9.33
N TYR A 420 -7.14 15.38 -8.29
CA TYR A 420 -7.61 14.06 -7.94
C TYR A 420 -8.08 14.04 -6.49
N GLY A 421 -9.19 13.37 -6.18
CA GLY A 421 -9.71 13.36 -4.82
C GLY A 421 -10.29 12.03 -4.38
N GLU A 422 -10.16 11.76 -3.08
CA GLU A 422 -10.80 10.66 -2.37
C GLU A 422 -11.02 11.09 -0.92
N THR A 423 -11.62 10.21 -0.12
CA THR A 423 -11.65 10.29 1.34
C THR A 423 -10.61 9.34 1.92
N ILE A 424 -9.73 9.84 2.78
CA ILE A 424 -8.78 9.03 3.57
C ILE A 424 -9.29 8.87 5.00
N TYR A 425 -9.12 7.70 5.61
CA TYR A 425 -9.55 7.47 6.99
C TYR A 425 -8.36 7.39 7.94
N ASN A 426 -8.58 7.70 9.23
CA ASN A 426 -7.53 7.65 10.26
C ASN A 426 -6.82 6.31 10.22
N GLY A 427 -5.48 6.32 10.25
CA GLY A 427 -4.54 5.19 10.15
C GLY A 427 -4.38 4.61 8.74
N GLU A 428 -4.85 5.27 7.69
CA GLU A 428 -4.67 4.82 6.31
C GLU A 428 -3.44 5.44 5.66
N GLU A 429 -2.83 4.66 4.79
CA GLU A 429 -1.79 5.08 3.87
C GLU A 429 -2.24 4.71 2.45
N LEU A 430 -2.40 5.71 1.59
CA LEU A 430 -2.92 5.58 0.23
C LEU A 430 -1.79 5.80 -0.77
N PHE A 431 -1.68 4.90 -1.73
CA PHE A 431 -0.61 4.87 -2.72
C PHE A 431 -1.15 5.24 -4.11
N TYR A 432 -0.45 6.18 -4.74
CA TYR A 432 -0.72 6.65 -6.10
C TYR A 432 0.58 6.60 -6.91
N ARG A 433 0.46 6.52 -8.24
CA ARG A 433 1.61 6.54 -9.15
C ARG A 433 1.39 7.42 -10.37
N VAL A 434 2.45 8.08 -10.81
CA VAL A 434 2.50 8.92 -12.00
C VAL A 434 3.61 8.39 -12.91
N LYS A 435 3.31 8.09 -14.18
CA LYS A 435 4.34 7.67 -15.13
C LYS A 435 5.10 8.92 -15.57
N LEU A 436 6.42 8.91 -15.35
CA LEU A 436 7.33 9.86 -15.96
C LEU A 436 8.20 9.11 -16.98
N ASP A 437 8.27 9.66 -18.19
CA ASP A 437 9.28 9.29 -19.17
C ASP A 437 10.53 10.17 -19.01
N TRP A 438 11.62 9.81 -19.69
CA TRP A 438 12.80 10.67 -19.79
C TRP A 438 12.40 12.07 -20.27
N GLY A 439 13.02 13.10 -19.67
CA GLY A 439 12.72 14.50 -19.95
C GLY A 439 11.51 15.07 -19.20
N GLN A 440 10.74 14.24 -18.48
CA GLN A 440 9.59 14.70 -17.71
C GLN A 440 9.89 14.81 -16.22
N GLY A 441 9.20 15.70 -15.52
CA GLY A 441 9.23 15.83 -14.07
C GLY A 441 7.83 15.98 -13.49
N LEU A 442 7.73 15.82 -12.17
CA LEU A 442 6.50 15.86 -11.41
C LEU A 442 6.55 16.98 -10.37
N ALA A 443 5.45 17.72 -10.20
CA ALA A 443 5.17 18.54 -9.03
C ALA A 443 3.79 18.18 -8.47
N TYR A 444 3.66 18.09 -7.15
CA TYR A 444 2.36 17.88 -6.51
C TYR A 444 2.23 18.56 -5.14
N ARG A 445 0.97 18.72 -4.72
CA ARG A 445 0.58 19.06 -3.34
C ARG A 445 -0.66 18.26 -2.95
N VAL A 446 -0.89 18.11 -1.65
CA VAL A 446 -2.03 17.39 -1.08
C VAL A 446 -2.76 18.32 -0.12
N THR A 447 -4.05 18.51 -0.34
CA THR A 447 -4.95 19.25 0.56
C THR A 447 -5.75 18.25 1.36
N PHE A 448 -5.66 18.32 2.68
CA PHE A 448 -6.55 17.65 3.62
C PHE A 448 -7.67 18.64 3.96
N GLY A 449 -8.92 18.29 3.64
CA GLY A 449 -10.09 19.13 3.86
C GLY A 449 -10.42 19.30 5.34
N ALA A 450 -11.18 20.34 5.69
CA ALA A 450 -11.62 20.54 7.07
C ALA A 450 -12.67 19.50 7.48
N VAL A 451 -12.53 18.97 8.70
CA VAL A 451 -13.51 18.13 9.38
C VAL A 451 -13.67 18.70 10.79
N PRO A 452 -14.77 19.40 11.10
CA PRO A 452 -15.03 19.94 12.44
C PRO A 452 -14.92 18.88 13.51
N ASP A 453 -14.42 19.26 14.69
CA ASP A 453 -14.26 18.39 15.85
C ASP A 453 -13.37 17.15 15.65
N ALA A 454 -12.58 17.12 14.56
CA ALA A 454 -11.62 16.05 14.35
C ALA A 454 -10.51 16.10 15.42
N GLN A 455 -10.19 14.93 15.96
CA GLN A 455 -9.08 14.80 16.90
C GLN A 455 -7.73 15.06 16.23
N THR A 456 -6.78 15.54 17.04
CA THR A 456 -5.42 15.78 16.58
C THR A 456 -4.75 14.47 16.18
N THR A 457 -4.26 14.43 14.94
CA THR A 457 -3.44 13.34 14.40
C THR A 457 -2.31 13.90 13.54
N ASN A 458 -1.44 13.06 12.97
CA ASN A 458 -0.46 13.49 11.98
C ASN A 458 -0.95 13.19 10.56
N ILE A 459 -0.71 14.13 9.66
CA ILE A 459 -0.84 13.92 8.21
C ILE A 459 0.53 13.93 7.58
N ARG A 460 0.71 13.12 6.53
CA ARG A 460 1.99 13.01 5.83
C ARG A 460 1.77 12.80 4.34
N THR A 461 2.67 13.32 3.53
CA THR A 461 2.81 12.89 2.14
C THR A 461 4.28 12.63 1.79
N GLY A 462 4.54 11.63 0.95
CA GLY A 462 5.87 11.24 0.51
C GLY A 462 5.92 11.00 -1.00
N LEU A 463 7.04 11.37 -1.62
CA LEU A 463 7.36 11.08 -3.02
C LEU A 463 8.44 10.02 -3.09
N PHE A 464 8.22 9.00 -3.91
CA PHE A 464 9.16 7.91 -4.12
C PHE A 464 9.49 7.76 -5.61
N SER A 465 10.74 7.38 -5.87
CA SER A 465 11.26 7.09 -7.21
C SER A 465 10.73 5.74 -7.74
N PRO A 466 10.96 5.41 -9.03
CA PRO A 466 10.56 4.12 -9.62
C PRO A 466 11.18 2.87 -9.00
N VAL A 467 12.24 3.04 -8.20
CA VAL A 467 12.89 1.98 -7.43
C VAL A 467 12.47 2.01 -5.96
N ARG A 468 11.37 2.72 -5.64
CA ARG A 468 10.79 2.93 -4.30
C ARG A 468 11.68 3.62 -3.28
N SER A 469 12.76 4.28 -3.72
CA SER A 469 13.55 5.12 -2.81
C SER A 469 12.78 6.41 -2.52
N GLU A 470 12.55 6.73 -1.25
CA GLU A 470 11.91 7.98 -0.84
C GLU A 470 12.76 9.17 -1.24
N MET A 471 12.20 10.07 -2.03
CA MET A 471 12.86 11.26 -2.55
C MET A 471 12.70 12.44 -1.60
N LYS A 472 11.47 12.66 -1.13
CA LYS A 472 11.09 13.78 -0.26
C LYS A 472 9.76 13.49 0.42
N PHE A 473 9.58 13.98 1.63
CA PHE A 473 8.30 13.92 2.34
C PHE A 473 8.03 15.24 3.08
N ASP A 474 6.78 15.42 3.51
CA ASP A 474 6.37 16.45 4.45
C ASP A 474 5.32 15.87 5.40
N THR A 475 5.31 16.34 6.65
CA THR A 475 4.39 15.87 7.69
C THR A 475 4.07 17.00 8.65
N THR A 476 2.86 17.04 9.18
CA THR A 476 2.44 18.01 10.20
C THR A 476 1.27 17.47 11.03
N ALA A 477 0.90 18.18 12.09
CA ALA A 477 -0.31 17.89 12.85
C ALA A 477 -1.56 18.35 12.08
N TYR A 478 -2.60 17.53 12.08
CA TYR A 478 -3.92 17.84 11.57
C TYR A 478 -4.89 17.95 12.74
N THR A 479 -5.57 19.09 12.84
CA THR A 479 -6.45 19.45 13.96
C THR A 479 -7.90 19.66 13.50
N GLY A 480 -8.30 19.05 12.39
CA GLY A 480 -9.63 19.23 11.78
C GLY A 480 -9.77 20.45 10.87
N THR A 481 -8.75 21.28 10.76
CA THR A 481 -8.70 22.42 9.83
C THR A 481 -8.08 22.02 8.50
N THR A 482 -8.44 22.73 7.43
CA THR A 482 -7.82 22.49 6.12
C THR A 482 -6.32 22.72 6.17
N ASN A 483 -5.55 21.71 5.78
CA ASN A 483 -4.09 21.76 5.72
C ASN A 483 -3.61 21.39 4.31
N ILE A 484 -2.60 22.10 3.81
CA ILE A 484 -1.95 21.78 2.53
C ILE A 484 -0.54 21.29 2.82
N LEU A 485 -0.22 20.09 2.35
CA LEU A 485 1.14 19.58 2.29
C LEU A 485 1.71 19.78 0.89
N PRO A 486 2.97 20.22 0.77
CA PRO A 486 3.90 20.51 1.86
C PRO A 486 3.55 21.78 2.64
N SER A 487 3.77 21.74 3.95
CA SER A 487 3.53 22.83 4.91
C SER A 487 4.27 24.13 4.56
N SER A 488 5.38 24.03 3.82
CA SER A 488 6.11 25.18 3.28
C SER A 488 5.35 26.02 2.24
N GLY A 489 4.20 25.53 1.74
CA GLY A 489 3.45 26.13 0.63
C GLY A 489 4.04 25.87 -0.76
N LYS A 490 5.28 25.36 -0.84
CA LYS A 490 5.92 24.94 -2.10
C LYS A 490 5.62 23.47 -2.37
N ALA A 491 5.33 23.14 -3.63
CA ALA A 491 5.12 21.77 -4.07
C ALA A 491 6.31 20.85 -3.76
N ILE A 492 6.05 19.57 -3.52
CA ILE A 492 7.09 18.56 -3.72
C ILE A 492 7.26 18.39 -5.22
N ALA A 493 8.49 18.53 -5.71
CA ALA A 493 8.80 18.44 -7.12
C ALA A 493 10.08 17.66 -7.38
N THR A 494 10.18 17.05 -8.56
CA THR A 494 11.38 16.42 -9.10
C THR A 494 12.07 17.36 -10.10
N PRO A 495 13.37 17.19 -10.39
CA PRO A 495 13.88 17.64 -11.68
C PRO A 495 13.25 16.83 -12.81
N ARG A 496 13.49 17.24 -14.06
CA ARG A 496 13.22 16.36 -15.20
C ARG A 496 14.07 15.08 -15.08
N THR A 497 13.48 13.93 -15.34
CA THR A 497 14.16 12.65 -15.26
C THR A 497 15.20 12.55 -16.37
N ALA A 498 16.47 12.38 -16.01
CA ALA A 498 17.58 12.23 -16.95
C ALA A 498 18.60 11.23 -16.38
N TYR A 499 19.17 10.37 -17.23
CA TYR A 499 20.08 9.31 -16.79
C TYR A 499 21.26 9.87 -16.01
N LEU A 500 21.85 10.97 -16.50
CA LEU A 500 23.00 11.65 -15.90
C LEU A 500 22.71 12.33 -14.56
N ASN A 501 21.45 12.45 -14.15
CA ASN A 501 21.11 12.90 -12.79
C ASN A 501 21.79 12.03 -11.73
N ARG A 502 22.11 10.75 -12.02
CA ARG A 502 22.80 9.84 -11.09
C ARG A 502 24.15 10.34 -10.60
N ASN A 503 24.76 11.29 -11.31
CA ASN A 503 26.03 11.92 -10.96
C ASN A 503 25.88 13.25 -10.22
N ALA A 504 24.64 13.69 -9.94
CA ALA A 504 24.39 14.94 -9.25
C ALA A 504 24.86 14.88 -7.79
N GLY A 505 25.47 15.98 -7.33
CA GLY A 505 25.88 16.14 -5.94
C GLY A 505 24.68 16.15 -4.98
N ASP A 506 23.56 16.75 -5.40
CA ASP A 506 22.32 16.77 -4.64
C ASP A 506 21.58 15.43 -4.69
N ALA A 507 21.12 14.95 -3.54
CA ALA A 507 20.50 13.63 -3.40
C ALA A 507 19.10 13.55 -4.04
N LEU A 508 18.31 14.63 -4.00
CA LEU A 508 16.99 14.68 -4.63
C LEU A 508 17.13 14.62 -6.15
N LEU A 509 18.09 15.36 -6.71
CA LEU A 509 18.41 15.29 -8.14
C LEU A 509 18.82 13.87 -8.53
N ARG A 510 19.71 13.26 -7.75
CA ARG A 510 20.24 11.91 -8.00
C ARG A 510 19.16 10.83 -8.10
N LYS A 511 18.14 10.90 -7.25
CA LYS A 511 17.03 9.94 -7.22
C LYS A 511 16.09 10.05 -8.42
N ALA A 512 16.19 11.12 -9.22
CA ALA A 512 15.45 11.31 -10.46
C ALA A 512 16.23 10.86 -11.71
N SER A 513 17.02 9.78 -11.59
CA SER A 513 17.89 9.26 -12.64
C SER A 513 17.37 8.01 -13.35
N VAL A 514 16.14 7.63 -13.01
CA VAL A 514 15.47 6.41 -13.45
C VAL A 514 14.06 6.80 -13.90
N ASP A 515 13.67 6.37 -15.10
CA ASP A 515 12.31 6.56 -15.62
C ASP A 515 11.33 5.53 -15.03
N GLY A 516 10.03 5.79 -15.18
CA GLY A 516 9.00 4.86 -14.77
C GLY A 516 7.96 5.48 -13.86
N TRP A 517 7.42 4.66 -12.96
CA TRP A 517 6.36 5.06 -12.04
C TRP A 517 6.95 5.76 -10.82
N TYR A 518 6.68 7.04 -10.66
CA TYR A 518 6.96 7.76 -9.42
C TYR A 518 5.72 7.68 -8.53
N TYR A 519 5.91 7.48 -7.23
CA TYR A 519 4.81 7.19 -6.31
C TYR A 519 4.57 8.35 -5.36
N ILE A 520 3.29 8.70 -5.18
CA ILE A 520 2.83 9.63 -4.15
C ILE A 520 2.14 8.80 -3.09
N VAL A 521 2.59 8.95 -1.85
CA VAL A 521 1.98 8.30 -0.69
C VAL A 521 1.33 9.37 0.17
N VAL A 522 0.09 9.15 0.57
CA VAL A 522 -0.69 10.06 1.42
C VAL A 522 -1.15 9.31 2.65
N LYS A 523 -0.82 9.83 3.83
CA LYS A 523 -1.14 9.19 5.11
C LYS A 523 -1.96 10.11 6.00
N LEU A 524 -2.95 9.53 6.64
CA LEU A 524 -3.64 10.09 7.81
C LEU A 524 -3.35 9.13 8.98
N GLY A 525 -2.68 9.62 10.01
CA GLY A 525 -2.34 8.84 11.20
C GLY A 525 -3.57 8.48 12.03
N THR A 526 -3.35 7.77 13.13
CA THR A 526 -4.40 7.58 14.14
C THR A 526 -4.42 8.74 15.13
N PRO A 527 -5.59 9.22 15.58
CA PRO A 527 -5.68 10.30 16.55
C PRO A 527 -5.24 9.86 17.94
N PHE A 528 -4.82 10.83 18.76
CA PHE A 528 -4.55 10.62 20.17
C PHE A 528 -5.88 10.59 20.96
N GLY A 529 -6.51 9.42 21.11
CA GLY A 529 -7.73 9.24 21.93
C GLY A 529 -8.72 8.19 21.42
N ASP A 530 -9.83 8.02 22.15
CA ASP A 530 -10.82 6.94 21.93
C ASP A 530 -11.87 7.25 20.85
N HIS A 531 -11.83 8.43 20.21
CA HIS A 531 -12.83 8.84 19.23
C HIS A 531 -12.22 8.88 17.83
N GLN A 532 -12.78 8.07 16.93
CA GLN A 532 -12.37 7.99 15.52
C GLN A 532 -13.38 8.80 14.70
N PRO A 533 -13.12 10.09 14.39
CA PRO A 533 -13.98 10.80 13.46
C PRO A 533 -13.90 10.15 12.07
N GLY A 534 -14.93 10.40 11.27
CA GLY A 534 -15.07 9.92 9.90
C GLY A 534 -13.94 10.32 8.97
N GLY A 535 -14.03 9.90 7.70
CA GLY A 535 -12.97 10.13 6.74
C GLY A 535 -12.73 11.61 6.41
N VAL A 536 -11.47 11.95 6.13
CA VAL A 536 -11.01 13.28 5.74
C VAL A 536 -10.96 13.35 4.21
N PRO A 537 -11.65 14.31 3.56
CA PRO A 537 -11.49 14.54 2.14
C PRO A 537 -10.04 14.94 1.81
N VAL A 538 -9.42 14.29 0.84
CA VAL A 538 -8.11 14.64 0.31
C VAL A 538 -8.22 15.05 -1.15
N THR A 539 -7.50 16.10 -1.53
CA THR A 539 -7.35 16.53 -2.92
C THR A 539 -5.87 16.66 -3.27
N MET A 540 -5.43 15.93 -4.28
CA MET A 540 -4.08 16.01 -4.83
C MET A 540 -4.11 16.85 -6.10
N ASP A 541 -3.33 17.92 -6.11
CA ASP A 541 -3.07 18.70 -7.32
C ASP A 541 -1.73 18.23 -7.88
N VAL A 542 -1.74 17.71 -9.11
CA VAL A 542 -0.60 17.05 -9.77
C VAL A 542 -0.30 17.75 -11.09
N ALA A 543 0.99 17.99 -11.35
CA ALA A 543 1.47 18.48 -12.64
C ALA A 543 2.67 17.64 -13.12
N VAL A 544 2.56 17.14 -14.35
CA VAL A 544 3.67 16.59 -15.12
C VAL A 544 4.16 17.68 -16.07
N ALA A 545 5.46 17.95 -16.06
CA ALA A 545 6.08 19.00 -16.85
C ALA A 545 7.29 18.48 -17.63
N GLY A 546 7.57 19.12 -18.77
CA GLY A 546 8.63 18.71 -19.69
C GLY A 546 8.15 17.75 -20.78
N ASP A 547 8.82 17.80 -21.91
CA ASP A 547 8.55 16.91 -23.05
C ASP A 547 9.23 15.56 -22.85
N LYS A 548 8.59 14.53 -23.40
CA LYS A 548 9.22 13.21 -23.52
C LYS A 548 10.40 13.32 -24.49
N VAL A 549 11.58 12.89 -24.04
CA VAL A 549 12.80 12.82 -24.85
C VAL A 549 13.32 11.39 -24.92
N ALA A 550 14.32 11.16 -25.78
CA ALA A 550 15.02 9.88 -25.82
C ALA A 550 15.79 9.65 -24.51
N GLY A 551 15.68 8.44 -23.98
CA GLY A 551 16.47 7.98 -22.84
C GLY A 551 17.89 7.56 -23.24
N PRO A 552 18.67 7.03 -22.28
CA PRO A 552 19.94 6.39 -22.57
C PRO A 552 19.75 5.14 -23.44
N GLU A 553 20.72 4.89 -24.32
CA GLU A 553 20.75 3.73 -25.21
C GLU A 553 21.44 2.54 -24.53
N TYR A 554 20.63 1.74 -23.83
CA TYR A 554 21.09 0.51 -23.20
C TYR A 554 21.54 -0.51 -24.27
N GLY A 555 22.65 -1.19 -24.01
CA GLY A 555 23.06 -2.33 -24.82
C GLY A 555 22.08 -3.49 -24.70
N ALA A 556 22.01 -4.35 -25.73
CA ALA A 556 21.33 -5.62 -25.59
C ALA A 556 21.96 -6.40 -24.43
N SER A 557 21.13 -6.87 -23.49
CA SER A 557 21.52 -7.92 -22.56
C SER A 557 21.98 -9.10 -23.41
N THR A 558 23.28 -9.35 -23.50
CA THR A 558 23.81 -10.52 -24.20
C THR A 558 23.37 -11.76 -23.41
N GLY A 559 22.36 -12.47 -23.91
CA GLY A 559 21.79 -13.68 -23.33
C GLY A 559 20.26 -13.65 -23.26
N GLU A 560 19.65 -14.33 -24.24
CA GLU A 560 18.27 -14.81 -24.40
C GLU A 560 17.10 -14.03 -23.79
N THR A 561 16.31 -13.46 -24.70
CA THR A 561 14.96 -12.92 -24.47
C THR A 561 13.96 -14.06 -24.22
N PRO A 562 13.19 -14.08 -23.12
CA PRO A 562 11.96 -14.85 -23.06
C PRO A 562 10.93 -14.23 -24.02
N ALA A 563 10.43 -15.06 -24.93
CA ALA A 563 9.52 -14.68 -26.00
C ALA A 563 8.25 -13.96 -25.49
N THR A 564 7.99 -12.79 -26.07
CA THR A 564 6.65 -12.22 -26.16
C THR A 564 5.75 -13.24 -26.87
N PRO A 565 4.53 -13.54 -26.38
CA PRO A 565 3.61 -14.39 -27.14
C PRO A 565 3.27 -13.73 -28.47
N THR A 566 3.58 -14.46 -29.52
CA THR A 566 3.45 -14.18 -30.95
C THR A 566 2.08 -13.64 -31.34
N SER A 567 2.04 -12.49 -32.00
CA SER A 567 0.98 -12.16 -32.97
C SER A 567 1.37 -12.69 -34.35
N THR A 568 0.52 -13.53 -34.91
CA THR A 568 0.63 -14.12 -36.26
C THR A 568 0.50 -13.03 -37.35
N PRO A 569 1.22 -13.14 -38.49
CA PRO A 569 1.43 -12.04 -39.43
C PRO A 569 0.32 -11.93 -40.47
N SER A 570 0.12 -10.72 -41.01
CA SER A 570 -0.62 -10.53 -42.26
C SER A 570 0.20 -9.71 -43.27
N ALA A 571 0.05 -10.13 -44.52
CA ALA A 571 0.84 -9.82 -45.70
C ALA A 571 0.79 -8.34 -46.09
N GLY A 572 1.86 -7.90 -46.74
CA GLY A 572 2.08 -6.51 -47.13
C GLY A 572 1.31 -6.05 -48.36
N GLN A 573 1.53 -4.77 -48.68
CA GLN A 573 1.71 -4.28 -50.04
C GLN A 573 2.34 -2.89 -49.99
N SER A 574 3.37 -2.73 -50.81
CA SER A 574 4.13 -1.53 -51.10
C SER A 574 3.37 -0.60 -52.06
N GLU A 575 3.59 0.72 -52.00
CA GLU A 575 3.98 1.59 -53.14
C GLU A 575 4.09 3.08 -52.73
N PRO A 576 4.78 3.95 -53.52
CA PRO A 576 5.72 4.94 -52.99
C PRO A 576 5.51 6.42 -53.43
N THR A 577 6.30 7.32 -52.79
CA THR A 577 6.80 8.65 -53.25
C THR A 577 5.81 9.84 -53.34
N PRO A 578 6.25 11.14 -53.44
CA PRO A 578 7.62 11.67 -53.40
C PRO A 578 7.89 12.95 -52.56
N SER A 579 9.18 13.10 -52.25
CA SER A 579 10.06 14.29 -52.39
C SER A 579 9.52 15.70 -52.13
N GLY A 580 10.21 16.41 -51.24
CA GLY A 580 10.18 17.86 -51.11
C GLY A 580 11.48 18.37 -50.49
N ALA A 581 12.52 18.50 -51.31
CA ALA A 581 13.76 19.19 -50.95
C ALA A 581 13.54 20.71 -50.97
N GLY A 582 14.05 21.41 -49.97
CA GLY A 582 14.07 22.87 -49.87
C GLY A 582 15.31 23.32 -49.12
N THR A 583 16.42 23.43 -49.84
CA THR A 583 17.68 24.01 -49.40
C THR A 583 17.57 25.52 -49.41
N THR A 584 17.97 26.21 -48.34
CA THR A 584 18.66 27.51 -48.47
C THR A 584 19.60 27.71 -47.29
N ALA A 585 20.87 27.88 -47.63
CA ALA A 585 21.93 28.31 -46.75
C ALA A 585 21.84 29.81 -46.45
N GLY A 586 22.25 30.19 -45.24
CA GLY A 586 22.55 31.56 -44.85
C GLY A 586 23.69 31.52 -43.84
N GLN A 587 24.90 31.77 -44.34
CA GLN A 587 26.16 31.80 -43.60
C GLN A 587 26.51 33.27 -43.28
N GLY A 588 26.97 33.53 -42.06
CA GLY A 588 27.59 34.79 -41.62
C GLY A 588 27.88 34.68 -40.12
N SER A 589 29.09 34.25 -39.73
CA SER A 589 30.22 35.12 -39.30
C SER A 589 29.80 36.06 -38.17
N GLY A 590 30.37 36.06 -36.97
CA GLY A 590 31.69 35.69 -36.47
C GLY A 590 31.94 36.64 -35.28
N GLY A 591 32.53 36.18 -34.19
CA GLY A 591 32.78 37.07 -33.04
C GLY A 591 33.20 36.32 -31.78
N ASP A 592 34.50 36.13 -31.65
CA ASP A 592 35.19 35.70 -30.43
C ASP A 592 34.88 36.62 -29.25
N THR A 593 34.75 36.04 -28.04
CA THR A 593 35.32 36.60 -26.80
C THR A 593 35.30 35.52 -25.70
N LYS A 594 36.46 35.32 -25.09
CA LYS A 594 36.72 34.51 -23.89
C LYS A 594 37.74 35.33 -23.06
N PRO A 595 37.97 35.02 -21.79
CA PRO A 595 37.10 35.13 -20.62
C PRO A 595 37.63 36.20 -19.64
N VAL A 596 36.84 36.59 -18.62
CA VAL A 596 37.35 37.34 -17.46
C VAL A 596 37.07 36.54 -16.19
N ALA A 597 38.09 36.47 -15.34
CA ALA A 597 38.21 35.60 -14.18
C ALA A 597 37.54 36.15 -12.90
N ALA A 598 37.02 35.20 -12.13
CA ALA A 598 36.95 35.06 -10.67
C ALA A 598 36.86 36.28 -9.74
N GLU A 599 35.85 36.26 -8.86
CA GLU A 599 36.04 36.48 -7.42
C GLU A 599 35.30 35.42 -6.60
N THR A 600 36.05 34.77 -5.72
CA THR A 600 35.64 33.76 -4.73
C THR A 600 35.38 34.44 -3.39
N SER A 601 34.20 34.25 -2.80
CA SER A 601 33.92 34.58 -1.40
C SER A 601 33.49 33.33 -0.61
N SER A 602 34.38 32.84 0.24
CA SER A 602 34.17 31.71 1.15
C SER A 602 33.28 32.06 2.35
N PRO A 603 32.28 31.26 2.74
CA PRO A 603 31.42 31.51 3.89
C PRO A 603 31.96 30.87 5.19
N LEU A 604 33.23 31.10 5.52
CA LEU A 604 33.86 30.49 6.70
C LEU A 604 33.66 31.21 8.07
N PRO A 605 33.21 32.48 8.19
CA PRO A 605 33.00 33.07 9.53
C PRO A 605 31.62 32.77 10.17
N TRP A 606 30.61 32.30 9.40
CA TRP A 606 29.26 32.04 9.94
C TRP A 606 29.10 30.66 10.61
N ILE A 607 29.96 29.70 10.25
CA ILE A 607 29.90 28.33 10.79
C ILE A 607 30.45 28.28 12.24
N ILE A 608 31.43 29.14 12.57
CA ILE A 608 32.05 29.17 13.90
C ILE A 608 31.11 29.80 14.95
N LEU A 609 30.33 30.82 14.57
CA LEU A 609 29.34 31.43 15.48
C LEU A 609 28.15 30.50 15.78
N GLY A 610 27.70 29.72 14.78
CA GLY A 610 26.59 28.77 14.94
C GLY A 610 26.94 27.59 15.86
N ALA A 611 28.16 27.06 15.76
CA ALA A 611 28.62 25.94 16.58
C ALA A 611 28.77 26.33 18.07
N ALA A 612 29.23 27.54 18.36
CA ALA A 612 29.37 28.04 19.74
C ALA A 612 28.01 28.22 20.45
N LEU A 613 26.98 28.65 19.71
CA LEU A 613 25.63 28.83 20.26
C LEU A 613 24.97 27.49 20.63
N VAL A 614 25.13 26.47 19.79
CA VAL A 614 24.58 25.12 20.03
C VAL A 614 25.27 24.45 21.22
N LEU A 615 26.58 24.61 21.37
CA LEU A 615 27.34 24.11 22.53
C LEU A 615 26.93 24.80 23.84
N GLY A 616 26.70 26.12 23.81
CA GLY A 616 26.20 26.86 24.97
C GLY A 616 24.84 26.36 25.45
N ILE A 617 23.91 26.12 24.52
CA ILE A 617 22.57 25.60 24.83
C ILE A 617 22.63 24.18 25.40
N ALA A 618 23.48 23.31 24.84
CA ALA A 618 23.66 21.95 25.33
C ALA A 618 24.19 21.90 26.78
N VAL A 619 25.13 22.79 27.13
CA VAL A 619 25.68 22.91 28.50
C VAL A 619 24.61 23.37 29.50
N VAL A 620 23.77 24.33 29.12
CA VAL A 620 22.66 24.81 29.98
C VAL A 620 21.61 23.71 30.20
N ILE A 621 21.28 22.94 29.17
CA ILE A 621 20.33 21.81 29.27
C ILE A 621 20.91 20.72 30.18
N ALA A 622 22.20 20.37 30.03
CA ALA A 622 22.87 19.40 30.89
C ALA A 622 22.90 19.85 32.36
N ALA A 623 23.17 21.14 32.62
CA ALA A 623 23.14 21.71 33.95
C ALA A 623 21.74 21.66 34.59
N LEU A 624 20.68 21.92 33.81
CA LEU A 624 19.29 21.85 34.28
C LEU A 624 18.84 20.42 34.59
N ILE A 625 19.27 19.43 33.80
CA ILE A 625 18.99 18.01 34.02
C ILE A 625 19.70 17.51 35.29
N LEU A 626 20.96 17.90 35.50
CA LEU A 626 21.71 17.55 36.72
C LEU A 626 21.13 18.21 37.98
N ARG A 627 20.58 19.43 37.86
CA ARG A 627 19.92 20.12 38.97
C ARG A 627 18.56 19.50 39.34
N ARG A 628 17.85 18.90 38.37
CA ARG A 628 16.58 18.18 38.60
C ARG A 628 16.73 16.77 39.19
N ARG A 629 17.93 16.18 39.16
CA ARG A 629 18.19 14.84 39.74
C ARG A 629 18.50 14.84 41.25
N LYS A 630 18.51 16.00 41.91
CA LYS A 630 18.57 16.07 43.38
C LYS A 630 17.23 16.58 43.92
N SER A 631 16.34 15.64 44.25
CA SER A 631 15.22 15.90 45.17
C SER A 631 15.46 15.12 46.48
N PRO A 632 14.94 15.62 47.62
CA PRO A 632 15.37 15.23 48.96
C PRO A 632 14.77 13.90 49.40
N MET A 633 15.50 13.16 50.24
CA MET A 633 15.01 11.93 50.90
C MET A 633 13.76 12.22 51.75
N PRO A 634 12.76 11.31 51.77
CA PRO A 634 11.62 11.41 52.67
C PRO A 634 12.01 11.06 54.13
N PRO A 635 11.31 11.62 55.14
CA PRO A 635 11.64 11.41 56.55
C PRO A 635 11.26 10.00 57.01
N MET A 636 12.16 9.38 57.78
CA MET A 636 12.02 8.08 58.41
C MET A 636 11.28 8.25 59.75
N TYR A 637 10.10 7.65 59.91
CA TYR A 637 9.40 7.56 61.19
C TYR A 637 9.82 6.27 61.94
N PRO A 638 10.11 6.32 63.25
CA PRO A 638 10.42 5.14 64.04
C PRO A 638 9.15 4.56 64.67
N ASN A 639 8.87 3.28 64.44
CA ASN A 639 7.97 2.50 65.29
C ASN A 639 8.70 1.26 65.78
N GLY A 640 8.88 1.19 67.10
CA GLY A 640 9.22 -0.03 67.84
C GLY A 640 7.97 -0.90 68.11
N PRO A 641 8.06 -1.88 69.02
CA PRO A 641 8.20 -3.29 68.63
C PRO A 641 7.01 -4.15 69.07
N GLY A 642 6.86 -5.34 68.46
CA GLY A 642 6.11 -6.43 69.09
C GLY A 642 5.61 -7.53 68.16
N GLN A 643 6.08 -8.75 68.44
CA GLN A 643 5.43 -10.07 68.22
C GLN A 643 5.13 -10.45 66.76
N GLY A 644 5.41 -11.65 66.24
CA GLY A 644 5.79 -12.92 66.81
C GLY A 644 5.26 -14.01 65.85
N TRP A 645 6.11 -15.02 65.60
CA TRP A 645 5.76 -16.40 65.23
C TRP A 645 5.31 -16.74 63.78
N SER A 646 6.23 -17.43 63.10
CA SER A 646 6.09 -18.72 62.41
C SER A 646 4.77 -19.07 61.69
N ASN A 647 4.83 -19.27 60.37
CA ASN A 647 4.94 -20.62 59.76
C ASN A 647 4.85 -20.54 58.23
N GLN A 648 5.70 -21.36 57.61
CA GLN A 648 5.60 -21.84 56.22
C GLN A 648 4.47 -22.89 56.10
N PRO A 649 4.03 -23.34 54.91
CA PRO A 649 4.79 -23.49 53.65
C PRO A 649 4.49 -22.47 52.56
#